data_AF-A0A317LQ57-F1
#
_entry.id   AF-A0A317LQ57-F1
#
_cell.length_a   1.000
_cell.length_b   1.000
_cell.length_c   1.000
_cell.angle_alpha   90.00
_cell.angle_beta   90.00
_cell.angle_gamma   90.00
#
_symmetry.space_group_name_H-M   'P 1'
#
loop_
_entity.id
_entity.type
_entity.pdbx_description
1 polymer ?
#
loop_
_entity_poly.entity_id
_entity_poly.type
_entity_poly.pdbx_seq_one_letter_code
_entity_poly.pdbx_strand_id
1 'polypeptide(L)'
;MDAPRVAVVLVGQNPTPALLTSLTLPVDQLLLVCSDGTLPVARRVAEAVGRIAGERSVRVLSVGADPHDPASVTGLLDTVRRALGGKPWYLDYTGGTKVMSVAAALHHEQALPSHARAWRFYLDSHSDLLRTADTARPDHPVSCQGVDLRTLAGVHGAHWLSDRDPEPVRRFLSGGDTALARAHPNLPESERNGIAAEARVLSHLRRLLGGRPDTEVLGSRRVADPYRPGGSVADFDILVRHRHRVLCVEAKTRAEDVVARAGWTVAKARRVFGGATLVLFVYSGPVVENLREQVTAYNPALTARHVHVWNLEALTERVTTFAAARDAFFPSLADSPRPAVPAVIPRSEVTPDPAGGAIPGPTPPALHPGPGDGPLLVTPLGGSRLGALAALHAHRPARALVLPSRQSLRARVREAAAGALRAAEQPDAPPADAATLRAEGYRDRVRLAADPVDGYDSAAVQRAVQGWIEHEREGGQPVVVDITTGTKAMSLGLARAARHGGACATYQLPRDRAVVCLTHGRRELQGRARIDWSLVLSGYAPLSAPLGEVVTGAARDQVDVELLERARTELSAAASGSTGVWWDVSLADPEGFLTAQERPGLVLTFDDRAVGLAAPARQRRRTPDGPLRDVSPGSWAQSVFAATTHLNVRCDVAGTVVALTRPGRDVSRAGELVDWISQPAPGRGAATGLRFGEPLCPLVLEVDPAGVTDPTGALATDVSRL
;
A
#
# COMPACT_ATOMS: atom_id res chain seq x y z
N MET A 1 -5.73 -34.72 18.52
CA MET A 1 -6.56 -34.35 17.35
C MET A 1 -5.64 -34.15 16.19
N ASP A 2 -5.98 -34.76 15.06
CA ASP A 2 -5.19 -34.67 13.84
C ASP A 2 -5.23 -33.27 13.26
N ALA A 3 -4.13 -32.87 12.65
CA ALA A 3 -4.04 -31.60 11.94
C ALA A 3 -5.07 -31.56 10.79
N PRO A 4 -5.69 -30.40 10.51
CA PRO A 4 -6.57 -30.27 9.36
C PRO A 4 -5.88 -30.65 8.04
N ARG A 5 -6.56 -31.42 7.19
CA ARG A 5 -6.05 -31.80 5.85
C ARG A 5 -6.37 -30.77 4.76
N VAL A 6 -7.12 -29.72 5.11
CA VAL A 6 -7.60 -28.68 4.19
C VAL A 6 -7.19 -27.30 4.70
N ALA A 7 -6.77 -26.42 3.80
CA ALA A 7 -6.55 -25.00 4.08
C ALA A 7 -7.41 -24.11 3.19
N VAL A 8 -8.01 -23.09 3.80
CA VAL A 8 -8.63 -21.95 3.13
C VAL A 8 -7.66 -20.77 3.21
N VAL A 9 -7.25 -20.25 2.05
CA VAL A 9 -6.30 -19.14 1.95
C VAL A 9 -6.95 -18.01 1.17
N LEU A 10 -7.10 -16.84 1.80
CA LEU A 10 -7.65 -15.69 1.11
C LEU A 10 -6.63 -15.12 0.12
N VAL A 11 -7.09 -14.67 -1.04
CA VAL A 11 -6.26 -14.07 -2.10
C VAL A 11 -6.73 -12.65 -2.41
N GLY A 12 -5.80 -11.69 -2.28
CA GLY A 12 -6.02 -10.29 -2.65
C GLY A 12 -5.13 -9.88 -3.83
N GLN A 13 -5.02 -8.57 -4.08
CA GLN A 13 -4.17 -8.02 -5.14
C GLN A 13 -2.67 -8.30 -4.95
N ASN A 14 -2.22 -8.50 -3.70
CA ASN A 14 -0.87 -8.99 -3.41
C ASN A 14 -0.90 -10.52 -3.24
N PRO A 15 -0.49 -11.32 -4.25
CA PRO A 15 -0.51 -12.79 -4.20
C PRO A 15 0.56 -13.43 -3.32
N THR A 16 1.66 -12.72 -3.00
CA THR A 16 2.81 -13.35 -2.33
C THR A 16 2.45 -14.00 -0.98
N PRO A 17 1.66 -13.38 -0.08
CA PRO A 17 1.22 -14.04 1.15
C PRO A 17 0.45 -15.34 0.90
N ALA A 18 -0.46 -15.34 -0.08
CA ALA A 18 -1.25 -16.52 -0.40
C ALA A 18 -0.36 -17.67 -0.92
N LEU A 19 0.63 -17.36 -1.76
CA LEU A 19 1.62 -18.34 -2.23
C LEU A 19 2.40 -18.95 -1.04
N LEU A 20 2.99 -18.10 -0.18
CA LEU A 20 3.82 -18.55 0.93
C LEU A 20 3.04 -19.40 1.93
N THR A 21 1.84 -18.95 2.33
CA THR A 21 1.00 -19.74 3.23
C THR A 21 0.58 -21.06 2.57
N SER A 22 0.22 -21.02 1.27
CA SER A 22 -0.17 -22.23 0.53
C SER A 22 0.95 -23.26 0.41
N LEU A 23 2.23 -22.85 0.43
CA LEU A 23 3.39 -23.75 0.42
C LEU A 23 3.79 -24.21 1.84
N THR A 24 3.52 -23.39 2.84
CA THR A 24 3.89 -23.64 4.24
C THR A 24 2.98 -24.65 4.92
N LEU A 25 1.67 -24.58 4.69
CA LEU A 25 0.72 -25.44 5.39
C LEU A 25 0.78 -26.89 4.88
N PRO A 26 0.83 -27.91 5.77
CA PRO A 26 0.92 -29.32 5.38
C PRO A 26 -0.48 -29.89 5.10
N VAL A 27 -1.06 -29.52 3.96
CA VAL A 27 -2.43 -29.91 3.58
C VAL A 27 -2.44 -30.64 2.24
N ASP A 28 -3.43 -31.51 2.08
CA ASP A 28 -3.69 -32.21 0.81
C ASP A 28 -4.58 -31.38 -0.12
N GLN A 29 -5.43 -30.52 0.46
CA GLN A 29 -6.37 -29.69 -0.27
C GLN A 29 -6.24 -28.21 0.10
N LEU A 30 -6.13 -27.37 -0.92
CA LEU A 30 -6.05 -25.92 -0.84
C LEU A 30 -7.27 -25.28 -1.51
N LEU A 31 -7.95 -24.41 -0.78
CA LEU A 31 -9.06 -23.60 -1.24
C LEU A 31 -8.62 -22.14 -1.25
N LEU A 32 -8.27 -21.63 -2.43
CA LEU A 32 -7.91 -20.23 -2.63
C LEU A 32 -9.21 -19.41 -2.81
N VAL A 33 -9.52 -18.59 -1.82
CA VAL A 33 -10.76 -17.79 -1.81
C VAL A 33 -10.46 -16.35 -2.21
N CYS A 34 -11.12 -15.86 -3.25
CA CYS A 34 -10.88 -14.56 -3.88
C CYS A 34 -12.20 -13.86 -4.20
N SER A 35 -12.16 -12.64 -4.74
CA SER A 35 -13.32 -12.03 -5.40
C SER A 35 -13.20 -12.17 -6.92
N ASP A 36 -14.25 -11.85 -7.67
CA ASP A 36 -14.19 -11.91 -9.14
C ASP A 36 -13.06 -11.03 -9.70
N GLY A 37 -12.81 -9.88 -9.06
CA GLY A 37 -11.73 -8.97 -9.42
C GLY A 37 -10.31 -9.52 -9.16
N THR A 38 -10.14 -10.48 -8.23
CA THR A 38 -8.84 -11.11 -7.94
C THR A 38 -8.74 -12.55 -8.44
N LEU A 39 -9.73 -13.03 -9.21
CA LEU A 39 -9.75 -14.37 -9.77
C LEU A 39 -8.52 -14.69 -10.66
N PRO A 40 -8.06 -13.80 -11.57
CA PRO A 40 -6.84 -14.04 -12.34
C PRO A 40 -5.59 -14.19 -11.46
N VAL A 41 -5.52 -13.42 -10.36
CA VAL A 41 -4.42 -13.49 -9.39
C VAL A 41 -4.43 -14.84 -8.67
N ALA A 42 -5.59 -15.27 -8.18
CA ALA A 42 -5.73 -16.56 -7.48
C ALA A 42 -5.39 -17.76 -8.38
N ARG A 43 -5.72 -17.71 -9.67
CA ARG A 43 -5.35 -18.75 -10.64
C ARG A 43 -3.83 -18.85 -10.82
N ARG A 44 -3.12 -17.73 -10.94
CA ARG A 44 -1.64 -17.74 -11.01
C ARG A 44 -1.00 -18.30 -9.73
N VAL A 45 -1.58 -18.01 -8.57
CA VAL A 45 -1.14 -18.63 -7.29
C VAL A 45 -1.37 -20.14 -7.34
N ALA A 46 -2.54 -20.60 -7.79
CA ALA A 46 -2.84 -22.03 -7.89
C ALA A 46 -1.87 -22.75 -8.84
N GLU A 47 -1.57 -22.17 -10.01
CA GLU A 47 -0.60 -22.70 -10.97
C GLU A 47 0.81 -22.79 -10.38
N ALA A 48 1.25 -21.75 -9.66
CA ALA A 48 2.55 -21.75 -8.99
C ALA A 48 2.63 -22.83 -7.90
N VAL A 49 1.59 -22.96 -7.08
CA VAL A 49 1.54 -24.00 -6.04
C VAL A 49 1.52 -25.40 -6.66
N GLY A 50 0.72 -25.63 -7.71
CA GLY A 50 0.68 -26.92 -8.40
C GLY A 50 2.03 -27.33 -8.96
N ARG A 51 2.78 -26.37 -9.52
CA ARG A 51 4.13 -26.60 -10.05
C ARG A 51 5.16 -26.94 -8.96
N ILE A 52 5.07 -26.29 -7.79
CA ILE A 52 6.08 -26.40 -6.71
C ILE A 52 5.77 -27.57 -5.76
N ALA A 53 4.50 -27.75 -5.40
CA ALA A 53 4.08 -28.70 -4.37
C ALA A 53 3.53 -30.03 -4.93
N GLY A 54 3.27 -30.13 -6.25
CA GLY A 54 3.01 -31.37 -7.01
C GLY A 54 1.79 -32.22 -6.65
N GLU A 55 1.62 -32.56 -5.38
CA GLU A 55 0.69 -33.57 -4.86
C GLU A 55 -0.61 -32.97 -4.29
N ARG A 56 -0.73 -31.64 -4.21
CA ARG A 56 -1.86 -30.96 -3.57
C ARG A 56 -3.01 -30.68 -4.55
N SER A 57 -4.24 -30.95 -4.12
CA SER A 57 -5.45 -30.51 -4.82
C SER A 57 -5.68 -29.03 -4.56
N VAL A 58 -5.64 -28.18 -5.60
CA VAL A 58 -5.86 -26.73 -5.48
C VAL A 58 -7.16 -26.33 -6.18
N ARG A 59 -8.05 -25.63 -5.48
CA ARG A 59 -9.28 -25.06 -6.04
C ARG A 59 -9.34 -23.56 -5.78
N VAL A 60 -9.83 -22.82 -6.78
CA VAL A 60 -10.09 -21.38 -6.65
C VAL A 60 -11.59 -21.16 -6.53
N LEU A 61 -11.99 -20.40 -5.50
CA LEU A 61 -13.39 -20.08 -5.19
C LEU A 61 -13.56 -18.56 -5.13
N SER A 62 -14.66 -18.06 -5.68
CA SER A 62 -15.00 -16.63 -5.62
C SER A 62 -16.08 -16.38 -4.56
N VAL A 63 -15.95 -15.29 -3.82
CA VAL A 63 -17.02 -14.71 -2.97
C VAL A 63 -17.98 -13.83 -3.78
N GLY A 64 -17.75 -13.69 -5.09
CA GLY A 64 -18.57 -12.87 -6.00
C GLY A 64 -17.93 -11.51 -6.34
N ALA A 65 -18.75 -10.64 -6.93
CA ALA A 65 -18.32 -9.36 -7.49
C ALA A 65 -18.05 -8.29 -6.43
N ASP A 66 -18.79 -8.30 -5.32
CA ASP A 66 -18.60 -7.36 -4.21
C ASP A 66 -17.73 -8.00 -3.10
N PRO A 67 -16.42 -7.67 -3.02
CA PRO A 67 -15.55 -8.18 -1.96
C PRO A 67 -15.80 -7.50 -0.60
N HIS A 68 -16.77 -6.60 -0.50
CA HIS A 68 -17.16 -5.92 0.72
C HIS A 68 -18.50 -6.40 1.28
N ASP A 69 -19.11 -7.44 0.69
CA ASP A 69 -20.27 -8.11 1.27
C ASP A 69 -19.85 -9.23 2.26
N PRO A 70 -20.02 -9.03 3.58
CA PRO A 70 -19.68 -10.07 4.56
C PRO A 70 -20.56 -11.32 4.42
N ALA A 71 -21.81 -11.20 3.96
CA ALA A 71 -22.73 -12.32 3.85
C ALA A 71 -22.29 -13.31 2.77
N SER A 72 -21.85 -12.81 1.61
CA SER A 72 -21.26 -13.63 0.55
C SER A 72 -20.02 -14.40 1.02
N VAL A 73 -19.16 -13.77 1.83
CA VAL A 73 -17.98 -14.43 2.42
C VAL A 73 -18.41 -15.56 3.35
N THR A 74 -19.34 -15.30 4.27
CA THR A 74 -19.82 -16.33 5.21
C THR A 74 -20.56 -17.46 4.51
N GLY A 75 -21.39 -17.15 3.50
CA GLY A 75 -22.15 -18.15 2.74
C GLY A 75 -21.25 -19.09 1.92
N LEU A 76 -20.15 -18.56 1.37
CA LEU A 76 -19.12 -19.39 0.73
C LEU A 76 -18.47 -20.34 1.75
N LEU A 77 -18.08 -19.82 2.92
CA LEU A 77 -17.43 -20.63 3.95
C LEU A 77 -18.37 -21.69 4.56
N ASP A 78 -19.66 -21.40 4.68
CA ASP A 78 -20.65 -22.41 5.05
C ASP A 78 -20.80 -23.51 4.00
N THR A 79 -20.66 -23.16 2.72
CA THR A 79 -20.63 -24.14 1.63
C THR A 79 -19.36 -25.00 1.70
N VAL A 80 -18.21 -24.40 2.02
CA VAL A 80 -16.96 -25.14 2.28
C VAL A 80 -17.13 -26.08 3.48
N ARG A 81 -17.64 -25.58 4.62
CA ARG A 81 -17.88 -26.37 5.82
C ARG A 81 -18.78 -27.58 5.57
N ARG A 82 -19.86 -27.39 4.82
CA ARG A 82 -20.77 -28.47 4.40
C ARG A 82 -20.05 -29.49 3.51
N ALA A 83 -19.26 -29.03 2.54
CA ALA A 83 -18.48 -29.91 1.66
C ALA A 83 -17.41 -30.72 2.41
N LEU A 84 -16.88 -30.18 3.52
CA LEU A 84 -15.94 -30.87 4.40
C LEU A 84 -16.62 -31.82 5.42
N GLY A 85 -17.95 -31.90 5.43
CA GLY A 85 -18.70 -32.68 6.42
C GLY A 85 -18.45 -32.22 7.86
N GLY A 86 -18.19 -30.92 8.06
CA GLY A 86 -17.88 -30.35 9.38
C GLY A 86 -16.46 -30.63 9.90
N LYS A 87 -15.60 -31.30 9.12
CA LYS A 87 -14.18 -31.47 9.48
C LYS A 87 -13.47 -30.11 9.57
N PRO A 88 -12.50 -29.94 10.48
CA PRO A 88 -11.79 -28.68 10.63
C PRO A 88 -10.90 -28.37 9.43
N TRP A 89 -10.58 -27.09 9.24
CA TRP A 89 -9.68 -26.57 8.22
C TRP A 89 -8.79 -25.46 8.77
N TYR A 90 -7.63 -25.29 8.14
CA TYR A 90 -6.78 -24.12 8.36
C TYR A 90 -7.35 -22.88 7.67
N LEU A 91 -7.19 -21.70 8.26
CA LEU A 91 -7.53 -20.43 7.62
C LEU A 91 -6.32 -19.49 7.62
N ASP A 92 -5.91 -19.02 6.46
CA ASP A 92 -5.08 -17.82 6.32
C ASP A 92 -5.92 -16.63 5.87
N TYR A 93 -5.96 -15.59 6.71
CA TYR A 93 -6.73 -14.38 6.47
C TYR A 93 -5.87 -13.18 6.06
N THR A 94 -4.63 -13.40 5.59
CA THR A 94 -3.73 -12.31 5.18
C THR A 94 -4.14 -11.70 3.85
N GLY A 95 -4.64 -12.48 2.89
CA GLY A 95 -5.15 -11.97 1.61
C GLY A 95 -6.55 -11.35 1.69
N GLY A 96 -7.19 -11.11 0.55
CA GLY A 96 -8.53 -10.51 0.44
C GLY A 96 -8.61 -9.02 0.82
N THR A 97 -9.81 -8.44 0.76
CA THR A 97 -10.11 -7.14 1.39
C THR A 97 -10.16 -7.28 2.91
N LYS A 98 -10.17 -6.16 3.66
CA LYS A 98 -10.32 -6.22 5.12
C LYS A 98 -11.63 -6.87 5.55
N VAL A 99 -12.73 -6.61 4.84
CA VAL A 99 -14.04 -7.23 5.10
C VAL A 99 -13.95 -8.75 4.91
N MET A 100 -13.40 -9.22 3.79
CA MET A 100 -13.18 -10.67 3.57
C MET A 100 -12.36 -11.31 4.69
N SER A 101 -11.24 -10.69 5.06
CA SER A 101 -10.35 -11.21 6.11
C SER A 101 -11.06 -11.36 7.45
N VAL A 102 -11.76 -10.30 7.89
CA VAL A 102 -12.42 -10.29 9.20
C VAL A 102 -13.65 -11.19 9.21
N ALA A 103 -14.50 -11.13 8.18
CA ALA A 103 -15.67 -12.00 8.07
C ALA A 103 -15.27 -13.48 8.06
N ALA A 104 -14.24 -13.85 7.30
CA ALA A 104 -13.74 -15.22 7.26
C ALA A 104 -13.17 -15.69 8.61
N ALA A 105 -12.37 -14.83 9.27
CA ALA A 105 -11.77 -15.16 10.56
C ALA A 105 -12.81 -15.27 11.68
N LEU A 106 -13.83 -14.42 11.70
CA LEU A 106 -14.93 -14.51 12.67
C LEU A 106 -15.79 -15.75 12.43
N HIS A 107 -16.11 -16.07 11.16
CA HIS A 107 -16.84 -17.28 10.80
C HIS A 107 -16.08 -18.54 11.21
N HIS A 108 -14.77 -18.61 10.91
CA HIS A 108 -13.92 -19.73 11.34
C HIS A 108 -13.92 -19.92 12.86
N GLU A 109 -14.01 -18.83 13.62
CA GLU A 109 -14.11 -18.90 15.08
C GLU A 109 -15.43 -19.43 15.61
N GLN A 110 -16.52 -19.15 14.90
CA GLN A 110 -17.86 -19.61 15.26
C GLN A 110 -18.10 -21.05 14.81
N ALA A 111 -17.58 -21.40 13.64
CA ALA A 111 -17.82 -22.69 13.00
C ALA A 111 -16.98 -23.83 13.60
N LEU A 112 -15.85 -23.52 14.23
CA LEU A 112 -14.92 -24.52 14.78
C LEU A 112 -14.73 -24.35 16.29
N PRO A 113 -14.36 -25.43 17.01
CA PRO A 113 -14.12 -25.37 18.45
C PRO A 113 -12.97 -24.43 18.84
N SER A 114 -12.91 -24.02 20.11
CA SER A 114 -11.93 -23.03 20.61
C SER A 114 -10.45 -23.40 20.35
N HIS A 115 -10.09 -24.69 20.39
CA HIS A 115 -8.74 -25.16 20.08
C HIS A 115 -8.34 -24.93 18.61
N ALA A 116 -9.29 -24.70 17.70
CA ALA A 116 -9.04 -24.37 16.30
C ALA A 116 -8.42 -22.98 16.10
N ARG A 117 -8.28 -22.17 17.17
CA ARG A 117 -7.47 -20.94 17.15
C ARG A 117 -6.04 -21.18 16.67
N ALA A 118 -5.47 -22.36 16.97
CA ALA A 118 -4.15 -22.79 16.48
C ALA A 118 -4.10 -23.05 14.96
N TRP A 119 -5.24 -23.06 14.27
CA TRP A 119 -5.35 -23.31 12.83
C TRP A 119 -5.71 -22.06 12.04
N ARG A 120 -5.69 -20.89 12.69
CA ARG A 120 -5.95 -19.61 12.05
C ARG A 120 -4.69 -18.78 12.02
N PHE A 121 -4.32 -18.33 10.82
CA PHE A 121 -3.03 -17.77 10.54
C PHE A 121 -3.10 -16.40 9.87
N TYR A 122 -2.08 -15.61 10.16
CA TYR A 122 -1.79 -14.35 9.51
C TYR A 122 -0.29 -14.22 9.27
N LEU A 123 0.13 -14.13 8.01
CA LEU A 123 1.50 -13.78 7.66
C LEU A 123 1.84 -12.36 8.10
N ASP A 124 2.70 -12.25 9.11
CA ASP A 124 3.28 -11.01 9.56
C ASP A 124 4.42 -10.59 8.63
N SER A 125 4.13 -9.59 7.80
CA SER A 125 5.09 -8.95 6.89
C SER A 125 6.31 -8.32 7.59
N HIS A 126 6.31 -8.18 8.92
CA HIS A 126 7.45 -7.65 9.65
C HIS A 126 8.38 -8.75 10.15
N SER A 127 7.85 -9.85 10.70
CA SER A 127 8.65 -10.98 11.20
C SER A 127 8.90 -12.07 10.16
N ASP A 128 8.19 -12.04 9.03
CA ASP A 128 8.24 -13.11 8.04
C ASP A 128 7.83 -14.48 8.61
N LEU A 129 6.92 -14.43 9.58
CA LEU A 129 6.33 -15.59 10.23
C LEU A 129 4.83 -15.65 9.96
N LEU A 130 4.33 -16.87 9.81
CA LEU A 130 2.92 -17.16 9.78
C LEU A 130 2.43 -17.23 11.23
N ARG A 131 1.85 -16.13 11.72
CA ARG A 131 1.42 -15.99 13.11
C ARG A 131 0.15 -16.77 13.38
N THR A 132 0.14 -17.55 14.45
CA THR A 132 -1.05 -18.25 14.92
C THR A 132 -1.96 -17.31 15.72
N ALA A 133 -3.27 -17.47 15.60
CA ALA A 133 -4.22 -16.76 16.45
C ALA A 133 -4.21 -17.29 17.90
N ASP A 134 -3.65 -18.48 18.13
CA ASP A 134 -3.35 -19.01 19.46
C ASP A 134 -1.93 -18.59 19.90
N THR A 135 -1.86 -17.54 20.72
CA THR A 135 -0.59 -16.98 21.21
C THR A 135 0.19 -17.91 22.15
N ALA A 136 -0.41 -19.04 22.59
CA ALA A 136 0.30 -20.06 23.35
C ALA A 136 1.14 -20.97 22.47
N ARG A 137 0.94 -20.94 21.14
CA ARG A 137 1.71 -21.73 20.17
C ARG A 137 2.76 -20.87 19.46
N PRO A 138 3.89 -21.46 19.07
CA PRO A 138 4.90 -20.76 18.29
C PRO A 138 4.36 -20.42 16.90
N ASP A 139 4.77 -19.26 16.39
CA ASP A 139 4.53 -18.87 15.00
C ASP A 139 5.34 -19.76 14.05
N HIS A 140 4.85 -19.94 12.82
CA HIS A 140 5.48 -20.85 11.85
C HIS A 140 6.40 -20.09 10.89
N PRO A 141 7.63 -20.57 10.63
CA PRO A 141 8.45 -20.02 9.56
C PRO A 141 7.79 -20.31 8.21
N VAL A 142 7.74 -19.31 7.33
CA VAL A 142 7.24 -19.51 5.96
C VAL A 142 8.20 -20.38 5.15
N SER A 143 7.64 -21.39 4.47
CA SER A 143 8.37 -22.16 3.47
C SER A 143 8.55 -21.34 2.20
N CYS A 144 9.79 -21.23 1.76
CA CYS A 144 10.18 -20.60 0.50
C CYS A 144 10.80 -21.62 -0.47
N GLN A 145 10.69 -22.92 -0.15
CA GLN A 145 11.27 -23.97 -0.97
C GLN A 145 10.62 -23.97 -2.36
N GLY A 146 11.45 -24.00 -3.41
CA GLY A 146 10.99 -23.95 -4.80
C GLY A 146 10.47 -22.57 -5.26
N VAL A 147 10.51 -21.55 -4.41
CA VAL A 147 10.13 -20.18 -4.79
C VAL A 147 11.34 -19.42 -5.31
N ASP A 148 11.40 -19.23 -6.63
CA ASP A 148 12.40 -18.42 -7.33
C ASP A 148 11.85 -17.04 -7.73
N LEU A 149 12.73 -16.17 -8.25
CA LEU A 149 12.36 -14.83 -8.75
C LEU A 149 11.31 -14.90 -9.86
N ARG A 150 11.39 -15.92 -10.71
CA ARG A 150 10.40 -16.15 -11.78
C ARG A 150 9.02 -16.45 -11.20
N THR A 151 8.94 -17.28 -10.16
CA THR A 151 7.68 -17.63 -9.50
C THR A 151 7.08 -16.40 -8.83
N LEU A 152 7.88 -15.62 -8.10
CA LEU A 152 7.42 -14.39 -7.48
C LEU A 152 6.90 -13.40 -8.54
N ALA A 153 7.64 -13.16 -9.62
CA ALA A 153 7.17 -12.31 -10.71
C ALA A 153 5.91 -12.87 -11.38
N GLY A 154 5.88 -14.18 -11.63
CA GLY A 154 4.81 -14.88 -12.32
C GLY A 154 3.47 -14.78 -11.61
N VAL A 155 3.42 -14.90 -10.28
CA VAL A 155 2.14 -14.73 -9.54
C VAL A 155 1.60 -13.30 -9.64
N HIS A 156 2.47 -12.30 -9.82
CA HIS A 156 2.10 -10.92 -10.13
C HIS A 156 1.84 -10.67 -11.63
N GLY A 157 1.91 -11.70 -12.47
CA GLY A 157 1.66 -11.60 -13.91
C GLY A 157 2.82 -10.96 -14.70
N ALA A 158 4.04 -10.96 -14.15
CA ALA A 158 5.25 -10.50 -14.81
C ALA A 158 6.14 -11.68 -15.23
N HIS A 159 6.83 -11.55 -16.35
CA HIS A 159 7.77 -12.55 -16.84
C HIS A 159 8.97 -11.90 -17.54
N TRP A 160 10.09 -12.61 -17.59
CA TRP A 160 11.32 -12.12 -18.20
C TRP A 160 11.30 -12.32 -19.72
N LEU A 161 11.84 -11.36 -20.47
CA LEU A 161 12.11 -11.53 -21.91
C LEU A 161 13.27 -12.51 -22.17
N SER A 162 14.20 -12.60 -21.23
CA SER A 162 15.40 -13.43 -21.32
C SER A 162 15.82 -13.88 -19.93
N ASP A 163 16.25 -15.13 -19.83
CA ASP A 163 16.76 -15.73 -18.60
C ASP A 163 18.27 -15.55 -18.41
N ARG A 164 18.95 -14.96 -19.39
CA ARG A 164 20.39 -14.73 -19.38
C ARG A 164 20.71 -13.26 -19.19
N ASP A 165 21.79 -12.99 -18.45
CA ASP A 165 22.36 -11.64 -18.33
C ASP A 165 22.73 -11.09 -19.72
N PRO A 166 22.60 -9.79 -19.98
CA PRO A 166 22.98 -9.19 -21.27
C PRO A 166 24.44 -9.45 -21.64
N GLU A 167 24.75 -9.54 -22.94
CA GLU A 167 26.11 -9.84 -23.39
C GLU A 167 27.18 -8.89 -22.82
N PRO A 168 27.02 -7.55 -22.85
CA PRO A 168 28.06 -6.65 -22.35
C PRO A 168 28.41 -6.91 -20.88
N VAL A 169 27.40 -7.16 -20.04
CA VAL A 169 27.58 -7.54 -18.64
C VAL A 169 28.33 -8.86 -18.52
N ARG A 170 27.98 -9.89 -19.32
CA ARG A 170 28.70 -11.17 -19.32
C ARG A 170 30.16 -11.02 -19.74
N ARG A 171 30.46 -10.16 -20.72
CA ARG A 171 31.84 -9.87 -21.14
C ARG A 171 32.64 -9.23 -20.02
N PHE A 172 32.07 -8.23 -19.34
CA PHE A 172 32.70 -7.63 -18.18
C PHE A 172 32.94 -8.66 -17.06
N LEU A 173 31.95 -9.48 -16.73
CA LEU A 173 32.10 -10.51 -15.69
C LEU A 173 33.18 -11.55 -16.03
N SER A 174 33.47 -11.78 -17.31
CA SER A 174 34.50 -12.74 -17.75
C SER A 174 35.93 -12.20 -17.76
N GLY A 175 36.14 -10.88 -17.85
CA GLY A 175 37.49 -10.33 -18.02
C GLY A 175 37.62 -8.82 -17.80
N GLY A 176 36.68 -8.23 -17.05
CA GLY A 176 36.67 -6.82 -16.65
C GLY A 176 36.51 -5.84 -17.81
N ASP A 177 36.97 -4.61 -17.56
CA ASP A 177 36.93 -3.48 -18.50
C ASP A 177 37.62 -3.81 -19.83
N THR A 178 38.74 -4.55 -19.80
CA THR A 178 39.48 -4.96 -21.00
C THR A 178 38.66 -5.88 -21.90
N ALA A 179 37.95 -6.86 -21.33
CA ALA A 179 37.12 -7.77 -22.11
C ALA A 179 35.88 -7.07 -22.69
N LEU A 180 35.27 -6.16 -21.92
CA LEU A 180 34.15 -5.33 -22.39
C LEU A 180 34.58 -4.42 -23.55
N ALA A 181 35.69 -3.69 -23.39
CA ALA A 181 36.20 -2.79 -24.42
C ALA A 181 36.60 -3.52 -25.70
N ARG A 182 37.19 -4.72 -25.59
CA ARG A 182 37.55 -5.54 -26.75
C ARG A 182 36.33 -6.06 -27.51
N ALA A 183 35.30 -6.51 -26.80
CA ALA A 183 34.08 -7.05 -27.41
C ALA A 183 33.19 -5.94 -28.01
N HIS A 184 33.23 -4.74 -27.44
CA HIS A 184 32.38 -3.62 -27.83
C HIS A 184 33.18 -2.30 -27.94
N PRO A 185 34.07 -2.17 -28.95
CA PRO A 185 34.98 -1.03 -29.07
C PRO A 185 34.26 0.32 -29.27
N ASN A 186 33.07 0.29 -29.87
CA ASN A 186 32.29 1.48 -30.22
C ASN A 186 31.28 1.90 -29.14
N LEU A 187 31.25 1.24 -27.97
CA LEU A 187 30.38 1.66 -26.88
C LEU A 187 30.81 3.04 -26.35
N PRO A 188 29.89 4.02 -26.26
CA PRO A 188 30.15 5.30 -25.62
C PRO A 188 30.68 5.11 -24.20
N GLU A 189 31.60 5.97 -23.78
CA GLU A 189 32.25 5.87 -22.47
C GLU A 189 31.22 5.87 -21.32
N SER A 190 30.19 6.71 -21.41
CA SER A 190 29.13 6.76 -20.40
C SER A 190 28.36 5.44 -20.28
N GLU A 191 28.12 4.74 -21.39
CA GLU A 191 27.42 3.46 -21.40
C GLU A 191 28.35 2.34 -20.87
N ARG A 192 29.62 2.37 -21.27
CA ARG A 192 30.66 1.48 -20.74
C ARG A 192 30.80 1.60 -19.23
N ASN A 193 30.85 2.82 -18.71
CA ASN A 193 30.93 3.09 -17.28
C ASN A 193 29.67 2.62 -16.53
N GLY A 194 28.48 2.78 -17.14
CA GLY A 194 27.24 2.24 -16.60
C GLY A 194 27.25 0.71 -16.49
N ILE A 195 27.63 0.02 -17.57
CA ILE A 195 27.75 -1.44 -17.61
C ILE A 195 28.79 -1.93 -16.60
N ALA A 196 29.93 -1.26 -16.51
CA ALA A 196 30.98 -1.59 -15.55
C ALA A 196 30.50 -1.44 -14.10
N ALA A 197 29.77 -0.36 -13.78
CA ALA A 197 29.20 -0.14 -12.44
C ALA A 197 28.20 -1.26 -12.07
N GLU A 198 27.25 -1.57 -12.96
CA GLU A 198 26.30 -2.67 -12.78
C GLU A 198 27.04 -4.01 -12.56
N ALA A 199 27.99 -4.33 -13.44
CA ALA A 199 28.68 -5.60 -13.40
C ALA A 199 29.58 -5.75 -12.16
N ARG A 200 30.17 -4.66 -11.65
CA ARG A 200 30.91 -4.65 -10.37
C ARG A 200 29.99 -4.96 -9.19
N VAL A 201 28.81 -4.32 -9.13
CA VAL A 201 27.80 -4.61 -8.09
C VAL A 201 27.33 -6.07 -8.19
N LEU A 202 27.03 -6.54 -9.40
CA LEU A 202 26.57 -7.90 -9.64
C LEU A 202 27.63 -8.93 -9.24
N SER A 203 28.88 -8.72 -9.63
CA SER A 203 30.00 -9.59 -9.24
C SER A 203 30.19 -9.64 -7.73
N HIS A 204 30.07 -8.49 -7.05
CA HIS A 204 30.17 -8.40 -5.61
C HIS A 204 29.04 -9.19 -4.92
N LEU A 205 27.78 -8.95 -5.30
CA LEU A 205 26.63 -9.65 -4.73
C LEU A 205 26.67 -11.16 -5.01
N ARG A 206 27.05 -11.58 -6.22
CA ARG A 206 27.21 -13.01 -6.56
C ARG A 206 28.27 -13.69 -5.69
N ARG A 207 29.38 -13.02 -5.39
CA ARG A 207 30.42 -13.55 -4.51
C ARG A 207 29.90 -13.74 -3.08
N LEU A 208 29.10 -12.80 -2.58
CA LEU A 208 28.60 -12.84 -1.20
C LEU A 208 27.44 -13.82 -1.00
N LEU A 209 26.53 -13.85 -1.97
CA LEU A 209 25.20 -14.45 -1.84
C LEU A 209 25.03 -15.71 -2.71
N GLY A 210 25.87 -15.88 -3.72
CA GLY A 210 25.80 -17.00 -4.66
C GLY A 210 26.06 -18.35 -4.02
N GLY A 211 25.46 -19.40 -4.59
CA GLY A 211 25.63 -20.79 -4.15
C GLY A 211 24.79 -21.20 -2.93
N ARG A 212 24.01 -20.29 -2.34
CA ARG A 212 23.09 -20.61 -1.25
C ARG A 212 21.75 -21.15 -1.75
N PRO A 213 21.17 -22.17 -1.11
CA PRO A 213 19.96 -22.84 -1.60
C PRO A 213 18.71 -21.96 -1.58
N ASP A 214 18.66 -20.98 -0.68
CA ASP A 214 17.52 -20.08 -0.48
C ASP A 214 17.73 -18.71 -1.14
N THR A 215 18.78 -18.55 -1.94
CA THR A 215 19.21 -17.25 -2.47
C THR A 215 19.41 -17.32 -3.97
N GLU A 216 19.04 -16.25 -4.67
CA GLU A 216 19.19 -16.12 -6.12
C GLU A 216 19.74 -14.74 -6.45
N VAL A 217 20.72 -14.66 -7.36
CA VAL A 217 21.33 -13.40 -7.80
C VAL A 217 21.37 -13.35 -9.32
N LEU A 218 20.44 -12.62 -9.90
CA LEU A 218 20.33 -12.40 -11.35
C LEU A 218 20.88 -11.01 -11.70
N GLY A 219 21.62 -10.93 -12.81
CA GLY A 219 21.91 -9.63 -13.43
C GLY A 219 20.68 -9.08 -14.15
N SER A 220 20.91 -8.18 -15.11
CA SER A 220 19.83 -7.44 -15.77
C SER A 220 18.67 -8.32 -16.23
N ARG A 221 17.44 -7.96 -15.83
CA ARG A 221 16.18 -8.61 -16.25
C ARG A 221 15.20 -7.58 -16.79
N ARG A 222 14.69 -7.87 -17.98
CA ARG A 222 13.69 -7.06 -18.68
C ARG A 222 12.34 -7.75 -18.58
N VAL A 223 11.33 -7.04 -18.09
CA VAL A 223 9.97 -7.52 -17.94
C VAL A 223 9.25 -7.37 -19.26
N ALA A 224 8.74 -8.48 -19.77
CA ALA A 224 8.01 -8.50 -21.02
C ALA A 224 6.82 -7.54 -21.01
N ASP A 225 6.70 -6.81 -22.10
CA ASP A 225 5.63 -5.84 -22.30
C ASP A 225 4.36 -6.54 -22.82
N PRO A 226 3.26 -6.52 -22.07
CA PRO A 226 2.02 -7.16 -22.50
C PRO A 226 1.32 -6.44 -23.67
N TYR A 227 1.70 -5.20 -23.98
CA TYR A 227 1.10 -4.41 -25.06
C TYR A 227 1.95 -4.39 -26.33
N ARG A 228 3.27 -4.63 -26.21
CA ARG A 228 4.21 -4.54 -27.32
C ARG A 228 5.05 -5.81 -27.40
N PRO A 229 4.73 -6.76 -28.32
CA PRO A 229 5.47 -8.01 -28.47
C PRO A 229 6.98 -7.77 -28.64
N GLY A 230 7.79 -8.47 -27.84
CA GLY A 230 9.26 -8.34 -27.82
C GLY A 230 9.79 -7.09 -27.10
N GLY A 231 8.92 -6.17 -26.69
CA GLY A 231 9.26 -4.99 -25.90
C GLY A 231 9.41 -5.28 -24.41
N SER A 232 9.99 -4.31 -23.69
CA SER A 232 10.08 -4.33 -22.22
C SER A 232 9.24 -3.20 -21.61
N VAL A 233 8.50 -3.52 -20.54
CA VAL A 233 7.72 -2.54 -19.77
C VAL A 233 8.47 -2.05 -18.53
N ALA A 234 9.40 -2.84 -18.01
CA ALA A 234 10.26 -2.47 -16.89
C ALA A 234 11.59 -3.23 -16.95
N ASP A 235 12.66 -2.61 -16.50
CA ASP A 235 13.98 -3.22 -16.45
C ASP A 235 14.55 -3.13 -15.03
N PHE A 236 15.26 -4.18 -14.61
CA PHE A 236 16.00 -4.24 -13.36
C PHE A 236 17.45 -4.54 -13.66
N ASP A 237 18.38 -3.76 -13.09
CA ASP A 237 19.81 -3.96 -13.31
C ASP A 237 20.28 -5.25 -12.61
N ILE A 238 19.88 -5.47 -11.36
CA ILE A 238 20.20 -6.68 -10.60
C ILE A 238 19.01 -7.05 -9.70
N LEU A 239 18.73 -8.34 -9.60
CA LEU A 239 17.72 -8.89 -8.70
C LEU A 239 18.37 -9.88 -7.73
N VAL A 240 18.17 -9.65 -6.45
CA VAL A 240 18.58 -10.58 -5.39
C VAL A 240 17.33 -11.08 -4.69
N ARG A 241 17.13 -12.39 -4.65
CA ARG A 241 16.13 -13.02 -3.77
C ARG A 241 16.87 -13.67 -2.62
N HIS A 242 16.41 -13.42 -1.39
CA HIS A 242 16.79 -14.20 -0.22
C HIS A 242 15.49 -14.64 0.48
N ARG A 243 15.26 -15.95 0.56
CA ARG A 243 13.95 -16.52 0.92
C ARG A 243 12.85 -15.97 -0.01
N HIS A 244 11.79 -15.38 0.51
CA HIS A 244 10.73 -14.74 -0.27
C HIS A 244 10.95 -13.25 -0.49
N ARG A 245 12.00 -12.65 0.09
CA ARG A 245 12.30 -11.22 -0.05
C ARG A 245 13.10 -10.97 -1.32
N VAL A 246 12.79 -9.86 -2.00
CA VAL A 246 13.43 -9.48 -3.25
C VAL A 246 14.05 -8.09 -3.10
N LEU A 247 15.36 -8.01 -3.17
CA LEU A 247 16.11 -6.77 -3.27
C LEU A 247 16.34 -6.45 -4.75
N CYS A 248 15.65 -5.42 -5.23
CA CYS A 248 15.85 -4.84 -6.56
C CYS A 248 16.97 -3.81 -6.47
N VAL A 249 18.08 -4.07 -7.13
CA VAL A 249 19.25 -3.20 -7.07
C VAL A 249 19.33 -2.39 -8.37
N GLU A 250 19.44 -1.08 -8.22
CA GLU A 250 19.59 -0.12 -9.31
C GLU A 250 20.98 0.52 -9.21
N ALA A 251 21.79 0.34 -10.25
CA ALA A 251 23.14 0.89 -10.33
C ALA A 251 23.11 2.22 -11.10
N LYS A 252 23.78 3.25 -10.55
CA LYS A 252 23.90 4.56 -11.17
C LYS A 252 25.33 5.07 -11.10
N THR A 253 25.74 5.85 -12.09
CA THR A 253 27.07 6.48 -12.06
C THR A 253 27.05 7.82 -11.33
N ARG A 254 25.86 8.39 -11.09
CA ARG A 254 25.67 9.73 -10.50
C ARG A 254 24.58 9.71 -9.44
N ALA A 255 24.76 10.51 -8.39
CA ALA A 255 23.82 10.60 -7.27
C ALA A 255 22.48 11.24 -7.68
N GLU A 256 22.50 12.26 -8.56
CA GLU A 256 21.25 12.90 -9.00
C GLU A 256 20.32 11.93 -9.75
N ASP A 257 20.86 10.91 -10.42
CA ASP A 257 20.07 9.90 -11.12
C ASP A 257 19.39 8.92 -10.15
N VAL A 258 19.89 8.79 -8.91
CA VAL A 258 19.23 8.03 -7.83
C VAL A 258 17.96 8.75 -7.41
N VAL A 259 18.07 10.05 -7.09
CA VAL A 259 16.93 10.88 -6.67
C VAL A 259 15.86 10.92 -7.76
N ALA A 260 16.27 11.16 -9.02
CA ALA A 260 15.35 11.32 -10.15
C ALA A 260 14.66 10.02 -10.62
N ARG A 261 15.02 8.84 -10.08
CA ARG A 261 14.46 7.54 -10.46
C ARG A 261 13.85 6.77 -9.30
N ALA A 262 13.95 7.28 -8.07
CA ALA A 262 13.61 6.52 -6.89
C ALA A 262 12.14 6.10 -6.84
N GLY A 263 11.22 7.01 -7.14
CA GLY A 263 9.78 6.73 -7.15
C GLY A 263 9.43 5.64 -8.16
N TRP A 264 9.93 5.77 -9.39
CA TRP A 264 9.73 4.78 -10.45
C TRP A 264 10.30 3.40 -10.09
N THR A 265 11.52 3.33 -9.55
CA THR A 265 12.14 2.04 -9.25
C THR A 265 11.39 1.30 -8.15
N VAL A 266 10.87 1.98 -7.13
CA VAL A 266 10.03 1.34 -6.12
C VAL A 266 8.68 0.91 -6.69
N ALA A 267 8.07 1.75 -7.52
CA ALA A 267 6.83 1.46 -8.21
C ALA A 267 6.91 0.16 -9.05
N LYS A 268 7.86 0.09 -9.99
CA LYS A 268 8.04 -1.08 -10.87
C LYS A 268 8.35 -2.33 -10.04
N ALA A 269 9.16 -2.20 -8.99
CA ALA A 269 9.54 -3.31 -8.14
C ALA A 269 8.36 -3.85 -7.31
N ARG A 270 7.50 -2.98 -6.77
CA ARG A 270 6.24 -3.37 -6.11
C ARG A 270 5.24 -4.00 -7.07
N ARG A 271 5.21 -3.54 -8.33
CA ARG A 271 4.35 -4.15 -9.34
C ARG A 271 4.77 -5.57 -9.69
N VAL A 272 6.06 -5.86 -9.70
CA VAL A 272 6.60 -7.17 -10.11
C VAL A 272 6.66 -8.15 -8.94
N PHE A 273 6.96 -7.70 -7.72
CA PHE A 273 7.15 -8.60 -6.57
C PHE A 273 6.24 -8.28 -5.36
N GLY A 274 5.36 -7.28 -5.46
CA GLY A 274 4.42 -6.94 -4.40
C GLY A 274 5.11 -6.44 -3.13
N GLY A 275 4.62 -6.91 -1.98
CA GLY A 275 5.17 -6.57 -0.66
C GLY A 275 6.49 -7.28 -0.31
N ALA A 276 7.02 -8.15 -1.17
CA ALA A 276 8.32 -8.79 -0.97
C ALA A 276 9.51 -7.86 -1.24
N THR A 277 9.24 -6.75 -1.94
CA THR A 277 10.24 -5.85 -2.50
C THR A 277 10.96 -4.99 -1.46
N LEU A 278 12.28 -4.92 -1.64
CA LEU A 278 13.21 -3.94 -1.11
C LEU A 278 13.96 -3.33 -2.29
N VAL A 279 14.39 -2.07 -2.19
CA VAL A 279 15.16 -1.41 -3.25
C VAL A 279 16.48 -0.91 -2.70
N LEU A 280 17.56 -1.21 -3.43
CA LEU A 280 18.91 -0.70 -3.16
C LEU A 280 19.39 0.12 -4.36
N PHE A 281 19.68 1.39 -4.14
CA PHE A 281 20.42 2.21 -5.08
C PHE A 281 21.91 2.11 -4.75
N VAL A 282 22.71 1.74 -5.73
CA VAL A 282 24.18 1.78 -5.64
C VAL A 282 24.68 2.80 -6.64
N TYR A 283 25.48 3.77 -6.17
CA TYR A 283 26.07 4.77 -7.05
C TYR A 283 27.60 4.80 -6.98
N SER A 284 28.26 5.00 -8.12
CA SER A 284 29.74 5.02 -8.20
C SER A 284 30.35 6.43 -8.29
N GLY A 285 29.53 7.48 -8.29
CA GLY A 285 29.98 8.86 -8.31
C GLY A 285 30.47 9.36 -6.94
N PRO A 286 30.88 10.64 -6.83
CA PRO A 286 31.31 11.24 -5.57
C PRO A 286 30.28 11.06 -4.45
N VAL A 287 30.75 10.82 -3.22
CA VAL A 287 29.88 10.63 -2.06
C VAL A 287 29.05 11.88 -1.80
N VAL A 288 27.75 11.69 -1.66
CA VAL A 288 26.80 12.75 -1.30
C VAL A 288 26.25 12.46 0.09
N GLU A 289 26.49 13.39 1.01
CA GLU A 289 25.91 13.35 2.36
C GLU A 289 24.38 13.47 2.27
N ASN A 290 23.68 12.75 3.15
CA ASN A 290 22.22 12.80 3.26
C ASN A 290 21.42 12.36 2.00
N LEU A 291 22.04 11.64 1.05
CA LEU A 291 21.36 11.23 -0.19
C LEU A 291 20.13 10.33 0.08
N ARG A 292 20.18 9.51 1.13
CA ARG A 292 19.04 8.67 1.53
C ARG A 292 17.88 9.53 2.02
N GLU A 293 18.18 10.53 2.84
CA GLU A 293 17.22 11.50 3.35
C GLU A 293 16.58 12.24 2.18
N GLN A 294 17.37 12.73 1.22
CA GLN A 294 16.88 13.39 -0.01
C GLN A 294 15.91 12.51 -0.81
N VAL A 295 16.24 11.22 -0.99
CA VAL A 295 15.34 10.26 -1.65
C VAL A 295 14.00 10.13 -0.93
N THR A 296 14.01 10.10 0.42
CA THR A 296 12.79 9.89 1.21
C THR A 296 12.03 11.17 1.56
N ALA A 297 12.67 12.34 1.52
CA ALA A 297 12.10 13.61 1.96
C ALA A 297 10.85 14.01 1.17
N TYR A 298 10.87 13.74 -0.13
CA TYR A 298 9.83 14.19 -1.07
C TYR A 298 8.94 13.07 -1.57
N ASN A 299 9.06 11.84 -1.07
CA ASN A 299 8.21 10.74 -1.51
C ASN A 299 7.84 9.84 -0.33
N PRO A 300 6.69 10.07 0.35
CA PRO A 300 6.26 9.27 1.50
C PRO A 300 5.84 7.85 1.13
N ALA A 301 5.72 7.51 -0.16
CA ALA A 301 5.61 6.11 -0.57
C ALA A 301 6.95 5.36 -0.37
N LEU A 302 8.05 6.10 -0.25
CA LEU A 302 9.39 5.63 0.10
C LEU A 302 9.56 5.76 1.62
N THR A 303 9.62 4.62 2.29
CA THR A 303 10.04 4.59 3.70
C THR A 303 11.51 4.20 3.74
N ALA A 304 12.29 4.80 4.63
CA ALA A 304 13.69 4.41 4.85
C ALA A 304 13.87 2.89 5.06
N ARG A 305 12.84 2.18 5.55
CA ARG A 305 12.87 0.71 5.73
C ARG A 305 12.95 -0.12 4.45
N HIS A 306 12.47 0.38 3.32
CA HIS A 306 12.38 -0.37 2.07
C HIS A 306 13.32 0.17 0.99
N VAL A 307 14.02 1.28 1.27
CA VAL A 307 14.93 1.95 0.33
C VAL A 307 16.28 2.15 1.00
N HIS A 308 17.31 1.58 0.37
CA HIS A 308 18.70 1.69 0.75
C HIS A 308 19.45 2.48 -0.32
N VAL A 309 20.41 3.30 0.08
CA VAL A 309 21.26 4.06 -0.82
C VAL A 309 22.70 3.90 -0.36
N TRP A 310 23.57 3.45 -1.26
CA TRP A 310 24.97 3.17 -0.96
C TRP A 310 25.88 3.69 -2.07
N ASN A 311 27.01 4.27 -1.68
CA ASN A 311 28.11 4.42 -2.62
C ASN A 311 28.76 3.04 -2.88
N LEU A 312 29.21 2.82 -4.11
CA LEU A 312 29.79 1.54 -4.55
C LEU A 312 31.00 1.13 -3.70
N GLU A 313 31.92 2.06 -3.41
CA GLU A 313 33.12 1.78 -2.62
C GLU A 313 32.74 1.35 -1.21
N ALA A 314 31.89 2.15 -0.55
CA ALA A 314 31.37 1.86 0.78
C ALA A 314 30.62 0.53 0.86
N LEU A 315 29.85 0.17 -0.18
CA LEU A 315 29.19 -1.13 -0.28
C LEU A 315 30.22 -2.25 -0.28
N THR A 316 31.22 -2.15 -1.16
CA THR A 316 32.22 -3.20 -1.35
C THR A 316 33.17 -3.36 -0.15
N GLU A 317 33.44 -2.29 0.59
CA GLU A 317 34.30 -2.29 1.77
C GLU A 317 33.60 -2.77 3.03
N ARG A 318 32.33 -2.39 3.23
CA ARG A 318 31.61 -2.65 4.49
C ARG A 318 30.76 -3.91 4.45
N VAL A 319 30.27 -4.30 3.27
CA VAL A 319 29.43 -5.49 3.09
C VAL A 319 30.29 -6.60 2.50
N THR A 320 31.12 -7.23 3.33
CA THR A 320 32.11 -8.21 2.88
C THR A 320 31.70 -9.66 3.12
N THR A 321 30.60 -9.88 3.84
CA THR A 321 30.09 -11.22 4.18
C THR A 321 28.59 -11.34 3.93
N PHE A 322 28.09 -12.59 3.87
CA PHE A 322 26.66 -12.87 3.79
C PHE A 322 25.88 -12.28 4.98
N ALA A 323 26.39 -12.44 6.21
CA ALA A 323 25.72 -11.91 7.41
C ALA A 323 25.60 -10.39 7.32
N ALA A 324 26.66 -9.70 6.91
CA ALA A 324 26.62 -8.25 6.68
C ALA A 324 25.59 -7.85 5.63
N ALA A 325 25.49 -8.59 4.51
CA ALA A 325 24.50 -8.32 3.47
C ALA A 325 23.07 -8.58 3.95
N ARG A 326 22.84 -9.69 4.67
CA ARG A 326 21.55 -10.02 5.29
C ARG A 326 21.12 -8.95 6.28
N ASP A 327 22.01 -8.56 7.19
CA ASP A 327 21.66 -7.62 8.25
C ASP A 327 21.46 -6.19 7.68
N ALA A 328 22.20 -5.82 6.63
CA ALA A 328 22.04 -4.53 5.96
C ALA A 328 20.76 -4.43 5.11
N PHE A 329 20.41 -5.48 4.36
CA PHE A 329 19.36 -5.41 3.33
C PHE A 329 18.14 -6.27 3.63
N PHE A 330 18.21 -7.22 4.55
CA PHE A 330 17.10 -8.10 4.95
C PHE A 330 16.95 -8.16 6.48
N PRO A 331 16.86 -7.02 7.18
CA PRO A 331 16.90 -7.00 8.64
C PRO A 331 15.72 -7.72 9.31
N SER A 332 14.60 -7.94 8.60
CA SER A 332 13.50 -8.77 9.11
C SER A 332 13.86 -10.26 9.26
N LEU A 333 14.89 -10.71 8.54
CA LEU A 333 15.36 -12.09 8.47
C LEU A 333 16.64 -12.33 9.29
N ALA A 334 17.14 -11.33 10.00
CA ALA A 334 18.33 -11.49 10.85
C ALA A 334 18.02 -12.37 12.07
N ASP A 335 18.97 -13.22 12.47
CA ASP A 335 18.84 -14.19 13.58
C ASP A 335 18.74 -13.55 14.97
N SER A 336 18.74 -12.21 15.06
CA SER A 336 18.66 -11.52 16.35
C SER A 336 17.30 -11.79 17.01
N PRO A 337 17.27 -12.33 18.25
CA PRO A 337 16.03 -12.39 19.01
C PRO A 337 15.51 -10.97 19.14
N ARG A 338 14.36 -10.69 18.54
CA ARG A 338 13.68 -9.41 18.79
C ARG A 338 13.41 -9.34 20.28
N PRO A 339 13.62 -8.18 20.93
CA PRO A 339 13.26 -8.02 22.33
C PRO A 339 11.80 -8.46 22.47
N ALA A 340 11.57 -9.47 23.31
CA ALA A 340 10.22 -9.87 23.68
C ALA A 340 9.50 -8.60 24.13
N VAL A 341 8.35 -8.32 23.53
CA VAL A 341 7.54 -7.17 23.92
C VAL A 341 7.27 -7.33 25.41
N PRO A 342 7.72 -6.39 26.28
CA PRO A 342 7.31 -6.42 27.67
C PRO A 342 5.78 -6.44 27.67
N ALA A 343 5.17 -7.40 28.35
CA ALA A 343 3.74 -7.36 28.57
C ALA A 343 3.46 -6.08 29.39
N VAL A 344 3.04 -5.00 28.73
CA VAL A 344 2.78 -3.69 29.38
C VAL A 344 1.54 -3.74 30.28
N ILE A 345 0.92 -4.92 30.43
CA ILE A 345 -0.14 -5.16 31.40
C ILE A 345 0.27 -6.42 32.17
N PRO A 346 0.30 -6.40 33.51
CA PRO A 346 0.56 -7.61 34.28
C PRO A 346 -0.36 -8.72 33.77
N ARG A 347 0.23 -9.89 33.51
CA ARG A 347 -0.56 -11.10 33.30
C ARG A 347 -1.35 -11.33 34.58
N SER A 348 -2.55 -10.77 34.69
CA SER A 348 -3.55 -11.33 35.60
C SER A 348 -3.64 -12.79 35.20
N GLU A 349 -3.33 -13.66 36.17
CA GLU A 349 -3.39 -15.10 36.02
C GLU A 349 -4.66 -15.44 35.23
N VAL A 350 -4.45 -16.00 34.04
CA VAL A 350 -5.53 -16.56 33.25
C VAL A 350 -6.08 -17.68 34.11
N THR A 351 -7.20 -17.41 34.78
CA THR A 351 -8.07 -18.48 35.23
C THR A 351 -8.40 -19.26 33.97
N PRO A 352 -8.09 -20.57 33.90
CA PRO A 352 -8.47 -21.38 32.75
C PRO A 352 -9.97 -21.19 32.58
N ASP A 353 -10.39 -20.77 31.39
CA ASP A 353 -11.78 -20.67 31.01
C ASP A 353 -12.46 -21.99 31.37
N PRO A 354 -13.32 -22.04 32.41
CA PRO A 354 -13.84 -23.30 32.90
C PRO A 354 -14.79 -23.84 31.83
N ALA A 355 -14.35 -24.87 31.14
CA ALA A 355 -15.15 -25.75 30.29
C ALA A 355 -16.16 -25.05 29.34
N GLY A 356 -15.74 -24.78 28.10
CA GLY A 356 -16.52 -25.21 26.93
C GLY A 356 -17.91 -24.60 26.70
N GLY A 357 -18.24 -23.45 27.27
CA GLY A 357 -19.43 -22.68 26.90
C GLY A 357 -19.04 -21.25 26.60
N ALA A 358 -19.07 -20.85 25.32
CA ALA A 358 -19.01 -19.42 25.01
C ALA A 358 -20.24 -18.77 25.66
N ILE A 359 -20.05 -18.04 26.76
CA ILE A 359 -21.09 -17.13 27.28
C ILE A 359 -21.45 -16.24 26.09
N PRO A 360 -22.72 -16.23 25.63
CA PRO A 360 -23.11 -15.36 24.53
C PRO A 360 -22.78 -13.94 24.94
N GLY A 361 -21.83 -13.31 24.24
CA GLY A 361 -21.61 -11.88 24.40
C GLY A 361 -22.94 -11.15 24.16
N PRO A 362 -23.13 -9.96 24.76
CA PRO A 362 -24.31 -9.14 24.50
C PRO A 362 -24.58 -9.07 22.99
N THR A 363 -25.83 -9.28 22.62
CA THR A 363 -26.23 -9.24 21.21
C THR A 363 -25.96 -7.84 20.66
N PRO A 364 -25.41 -7.69 19.45
CA PRO A 364 -25.35 -6.40 18.78
C PRO A 364 -26.73 -5.75 18.76
N PRO A 365 -26.81 -4.40 18.69
CA PRO A 365 -28.09 -3.72 18.56
C PRO A 365 -28.85 -4.23 17.34
N ALA A 366 -30.19 -4.22 17.40
CA ALA A 366 -31.04 -4.71 16.31
C ALA A 366 -30.80 -3.95 14.98
N LEU A 367 -30.41 -2.68 15.09
CA LEU A 367 -30.06 -1.81 13.96
C LEU A 367 -28.68 -1.21 14.19
N HIS A 368 -28.01 -0.85 13.09
CA HIS A 368 -26.72 -0.15 13.16
C HIS A 368 -26.91 1.23 13.82
N PRO A 369 -26.13 1.58 14.86
CA PRO A 369 -26.20 2.88 15.50
C PRO A 369 -26.03 4.01 14.48
N GLY A 370 -26.96 4.95 14.45
CA GLY A 370 -26.86 6.16 13.66
C GLY A 370 -26.13 7.29 14.40
N PRO A 371 -25.84 8.40 13.70
CA PRO A 371 -25.24 9.59 14.32
C PRO A 371 -26.02 10.14 15.51
N GLY A 372 -27.36 10.04 15.50
CA GLY A 372 -28.21 10.50 16.59
C GLY A 372 -28.10 9.68 17.89
N ASP A 373 -27.52 8.48 17.82
CA ASP A 373 -27.37 7.60 18.99
C ASP A 373 -26.10 7.92 19.81
N GLY A 374 -25.22 8.79 19.29
CA GLY A 374 -23.98 9.19 19.94
C GLY A 374 -23.11 8.01 20.41
N PRO A 375 -22.73 7.07 19.51
CA PRO A 375 -22.02 5.86 19.93
C PRO A 375 -20.63 6.16 20.49
N LEU A 376 -20.07 5.21 21.25
CA LEU A 376 -18.62 5.16 21.42
C LEU A 376 -17.97 4.67 20.13
N LEU A 377 -16.93 5.35 19.64
CA LEU A 377 -16.18 4.94 18.46
C LEU A 377 -14.76 4.51 18.83
N VAL A 378 -14.33 3.37 18.31
CA VAL A 378 -12.90 3.01 18.28
C VAL A 378 -12.45 2.96 16.83
N THR A 379 -11.47 3.78 16.45
CA THR A 379 -10.91 3.78 15.10
C THR A 379 -9.39 3.56 15.12
N PRO A 380 -8.86 2.63 14.31
CA PRO A 380 -7.42 2.51 14.12
C PRO A 380 -6.87 3.74 13.43
N LEU A 381 -5.62 4.06 13.72
CA LEU A 381 -4.79 4.95 12.92
C LEU A 381 -3.76 4.09 12.18
N GLY A 382 -3.89 4.02 10.85
CA GLY A 382 -2.98 3.32 9.95
C GLY A 382 -2.22 4.26 9.02
N GLY A 383 -1.83 3.76 7.84
CA GLY A 383 -1.06 4.52 6.84
C GLY A 383 -1.82 5.70 6.23
N SER A 384 -3.14 5.57 6.01
CA SER A 384 -4.01 6.68 5.64
C SER A 384 -4.73 7.23 6.88
N ARG A 385 -4.66 8.56 7.05
CA ARG A 385 -5.36 9.29 8.11
C ARG A 385 -6.83 9.56 7.77
N LEU A 386 -7.15 9.56 6.48
CA LEU A 386 -8.49 9.87 5.96
C LEU A 386 -9.55 8.94 6.54
N GLY A 387 -9.31 7.63 6.57
CA GLY A 387 -10.27 6.65 7.09
C GLY A 387 -10.63 6.88 8.56
N ALA A 388 -9.67 7.28 9.40
CA ALA A 388 -9.94 7.59 10.80
C ALA A 388 -10.78 8.86 10.97
N LEU A 389 -10.51 9.90 10.17
CA LEU A 389 -11.28 11.15 10.20
C LEU A 389 -12.70 10.95 9.64
N ALA A 390 -12.83 10.19 8.56
CA ALA A 390 -14.11 9.85 7.98
C ALA A 390 -14.93 8.95 8.93
N ALA A 391 -14.32 8.12 9.78
CA ALA A 391 -15.02 7.33 10.81
C ALA A 391 -15.72 8.21 11.86
N LEU A 392 -15.05 9.29 12.29
CA LEU A 392 -15.64 10.28 13.19
C LEU A 392 -16.83 10.99 12.53
N HIS A 393 -16.70 11.35 11.26
CA HIS A 393 -17.79 11.99 10.53
C HIS A 393 -19.00 11.06 10.35
N ALA A 394 -18.76 9.81 9.95
CA ALA A 394 -19.80 8.82 9.67
C ALA A 394 -20.66 8.52 10.90
N HIS A 395 -20.03 8.42 12.07
CA HIS A 395 -20.67 7.92 13.29
C HIS A 395 -21.01 9.00 14.32
N ARG A 396 -20.46 10.22 14.18
CA ARG A 396 -20.62 11.36 15.12
C ARG A 396 -20.62 10.91 16.59
N PRO A 397 -19.55 10.25 17.04
CA PRO A 397 -19.55 9.56 18.32
C PRO A 397 -19.59 10.54 19.50
N ALA A 398 -20.24 10.15 20.60
CA ALA A 398 -20.18 10.91 21.84
C ALA A 398 -18.74 10.94 22.39
N ARG A 399 -18.02 9.81 22.30
CA ARG A 399 -16.58 9.71 22.58
C ARG A 399 -15.89 8.78 21.59
N ALA A 400 -14.65 9.08 21.26
CA ALA A 400 -13.84 8.32 20.33
C ALA A 400 -12.45 7.99 20.87
N LEU A 401 -12.00 6.76 20.63
CA LEU A 401 -10.61 6.34 20.77
C LEU A 401 -9.96 6.20 19.38
N VAL A 402 -8.92 6.98 19.13
CA VAL A 402 -8.01 6.78 18.01
C VAL A 402 -6.87 5.89 18.49
N LEU A 403 -6.74 4.70 17.87
CA LEU A 403 -5.78 3.67 18.28
C LEU A 403 -4.58 3.63 17.32
N PRO A 404 -3.41 4.22 17.68
CA PRO A 404 -2.22 4.17 16.86
C PRO A 404 -1.52 2.81 16.93
N SER A 405 -1.04 2.33 15.77
CA SER A 405 0.00 1.30 15.75
C SER A 405 1.39 1.90 15.99
N ARG A 406 2.38 1.05 16.30
CA ARG A 406 3.80 1.46 16.39
C ARG A 406 4.36 2.10 15.11
N GLN A 407 3.69 1.95 13.97
CA GLN A 407 4.13 2.48 12.68
C GLN A 407 3.48 3.82 12.32
N SER A 408 2.56 4.33 13.14
CA SER A 408 1.72 5.46 12.77
C SER A 408 2.24 6.79 13.31
N LEU A 409 2.24 7.83 12.48
CA LEU A 409 2.57 9.20 12.88
C LEU A 409 1.42 9.82 13.69
N ARG A 410 1.74 10.39 14.86
CA ARG A 410 0.76 10.83 15.87
C ARG A 410 0.51 12.34 15.93
N ALA A 411 1.35 13.14 15.29
CA ALA A 411 1.30 14.59 15.41
C ALA A 411 -0.05 15.15 14.92
N ARG A 412 -0.67 16.02 15.71
CA ARG A 412 -1.93 16.75 15.42
C ARG A 412 -3.16 15.88 15.11
N VAL A 413 -3.08 14.56 15.29
CA VAL A 413 -4.19 13.64 14.98
C VAL A 413 -5.40 13.89 15.87
N ARG A 414 -5.17 14.18 17.16
CA ARG A 414 -6.27 14.43 18.12
C ARG A 414 -7.04 15.70 17.75
N GLU A 415 -6.33 16.78 17.45
CA GLU A 415 -6.92 18.05 17.04
C GLU A 415 -7.69 17.91 15.72
N ALA A 416 -7.12 17.25 14.71
CA ALA A 416 -7.79 17.01 13.43
C ALA A 416 -9.05 16.13 13.59
N ALA A 417 -8.99 15.10 14.44
CA ALA A 417 -10.12 14.24 14.75
C ALA A 417 -11.24 15.00 15.47
N ALA A 418 -10.90 15.86 16.44
CA ALA A 418 -11.86 16.74 17.08
C ALA A 418 -12.48 17.75 16.09
N GLY A 419 -11.67 18.31 15.19
CA GLY A 419 -12.14 19.18 14.10
C GLY A 419 -13.10 18.47 13.14
N ALA A 420 -12.78 17.24 12.72
CA ALA A 420 -13.64 16.43 11.86
C ALA A 420 -14.99 16.11 12.53
N LEU A 421 -14.97 15.79 13.83
CA LEU A 421 -16.19 15.58 14.62
C LEU A 421 -17.04 16.86 14.69
N ARG A 422 -16.44 18.00 15.03
CA ARG A 422 -17.13 19.29 15.07
C ARG A 422 -17.74 19.64 13.71
N ALA A 423 -16.99 19.47 12.62
CA ALA A 423 -17.49 19.77 11.29
C ALA A 423 -18.64 18.84 10.87
N ALA A 424 -18.71 17.62 11.42
CA ALA A 424 -19.82 16.71 11.19
C ALA A 424 -21.11 17.12 11.93
N GLU A 425 -20.98 17.73 13.11
CA GLU A 425 -22.11 18.17 13.95
C GLU A 425 -22.54 19.61 13.66
N GLN A 426 -21.61 20.46 13.21
CA GLN A 426 -21.80 21.86 12.89
C GLN A 426 -21.27 22.16 11.48
N PRO A 427 -21.96 21.70 10.42
CA PRO A 427 -21.51 21.86 9.05
C PRO A 427 -21.45 23.33 8.60
N ASP A 428 -22.22 24.24 9.21
CA ASP A 428 -22.22 25.65 8.83
C ASP A 428 -21.21 26.49 9.62
N ALA A 429 -20.56 25.90 10.63
CA ALA A 429 -19.57 26.60 11.44
C ALA A 429 -18.22 26.71 10.71
N PRO A 430 -17.48 27.81 10.88
CA PRO A 430 -16.13 27.95 10.35
C PRO A 430 -15.18 26.93 11.01
N PRO A 431 -14.04 26.58 10.37
CA PRO A 431 -13.02 25.73 10.98
C PRO A 431 -12.58 26.25 12.35
N ALA A 432 -12.51 25.36 13.34
CA ALA A 432 -12.10 25.69 14.70
C ALA A 432 -10.61 25.42 14.92
N ASP A 433 -9.94 26.33 15.62
CA ASP A 433 -8.57 26.12 16.08
C ASP A 433 -8.53 25.24 17.35
N ALA A 434 -7.31 24.91 17.81
CA ALA A 434 -7.14 24.03 18.97
C ALA A 434 -7.71 24.61 20.28
N ALA A 435 -7.79 25.94 20.41
CA ALA A 435 -8.36 26.60 21.58
C ALA A 435 -9.89 26.51 21.57
N THR A 436 -10.51 26.76 20.43
CA THR A 436 -11.94 26.66 20.20
C THR A 436 -12.42 25.21 20.39
N LEU A 437 -11.72 24.23 19.80
CA LEU A 437 -12.04 22.80 19.98
C LEU A 437 -11.96 22.34 21.44
N ARG A 438 -11.13 23.00 22.26
CA ARG A 438 -11.05 22.74 23.70
C ARG A 438 -12.20 23.42 24.45
N ALA A 439 -12.46 24.69 24.17
CA ALA A 439 -13.53 25.46 24.82
C ALA A 439 -14.91 24.84 24.56
N GLU A 440 -15.14 24.32 23.36
CA GLU A 440 -16.37 23.64 22.97
C GLU A 440 -16.41 22.14 23.36
N GLY A 441 -15.39 21.62 24.04
CA GLY A 441 -15.37 20.25 24.57
C GLY A 441 -15.09 19.12 23.57
N TYR A 442 -14.97 19.39 22.26
CA TYR A 442 -14.66 18.37 21.24
C TYR A 442 -13.34 17.66 21.47
N ARG A 443 -12.33 18.37 22.00
CA ARG A 443 -11.04 17.76 22.30
C ARG A 443 -11.12 16.66 23.36
N ASP A 444 -12.05 16.77 24.31
CA ASP A 444 -12.19 15.79 25.40
C ASP A 444 -13.00 14.56 24.99
N ARG A 445 -13.83 14.71 23.94
CA ARG A 445 -14.54 13.61 23.28
C ARG A 445 -13.60 12.71 22.47
N VAL A 446 -12.44 13.20 22.04
CA VAL A 446 -11.46 12.41 21.28
C VAL A 446 -10.22 12.11 22.10
N ARG A 447 -9.97 10.83 22.35
CA ARG A 447 -8.75 10.32 22.97
C ARG A 447 -7.84 9.67 21.95
N LEU A 448 -6.54 9.94 22.07
CA LEU A 448 -5.49 9.20 21.38
C LEU A 448 -4.87 8.24 22.40
N ALA A 449 -4.81 6.94 22.09
CA ALA A 449 -4.22 5.97 23.03
C ALA A 449 -2.75 6.35 23.32
N ALA A 450 -2.35 6.36 24.60
CA ALA A 450 -1.01 6.75 25.03
C ALA A 450 0.05 5.82 24.41
N ASP A 451 -0.16 4.50 24.54
CA ASP A 451 0.76 3.49 24.04
C ASP A 451 0.32 2.91 22.69
N PRO A 452 1.26 2.74 21.73
CA PRO A 452 0.94 2.06 20.48
C PRO A 452 0.71 0.58 20.72
N VAL A 453 -0.37 0.05 20.15
CA VAL A 453 -0.59 -1.40 20.11
C VAL A 453 0.30 -2.06 19.05
N ASP A 454 0.66 -3.32 19.29
CA ASP A 454 1.19 -4.17 18.23
C ASP A 454 0.05 -4.51 17.26
N GLY A 455 0.00 -3.80 16.13
CA GLY A 455 -1.01 -4.03 15.10
C GLY A 455 -0.95 -5.44 14.48
N TYR A 456 0.10 -6.23 14.73
CA TYR A 456 0.17 -7.61 14.24
C TYR A 456 -0.38 -8.64 15.24
N ASP A 457 -0.65 -8.24 16.48
CA ASP A 457 -1.24 -9.10 17.52
C ASP A 457 -2.72 -8.77 17.72
N SER A 458 -3.58 -9.56 17.06
CA SER A 458 -5.04 -9.40 17.17
C SER A 458 -5.57 -9.54 18.60
N ALA A 459 -4.92 -10.32 19.46
CA ALA A 459 -5.37 -10.54 20.83
C ALA A 459 -4.96 -9.35 21.74
N ALA A 460 -3.78 -8.77 21.53
CA ALA A 460 -3.36 -7.55 22.21
C ALA A 460 -4.28 -6.37 21.85
N VAL A 461 -4.62 -6.22 20.56
CA VAL A 461 -5.57 -5.20 20.10
C VAL A 461 -6.95 -5.43 20.72
N GLN A 462 -7.44 -6.68 20.70
CA GLN A 462 -8.72 -7.02 21.31
C GLN A 462 -8.78 -6.62 22.79
N ARG A 463 -7.79 -7.03 23.60
CA ARG A 463 -7.76 -6.73 25.04
C ARG A 463 -7.73 -5.23 25.33
N ALA A 464 -6.88 -4.49 24.60
CA ALA A 464 -6.76 -3.05 24.78
C ALA A 464 -8.08 -2.32 24.46
N VAL A 465 -8.77 -2.74 23.40
CA VAL A 465 -10.03 -2.15 22.97
C VAL A 465 -11.19 -2.55 23.88
N GLN A 466 -11.26 -3.81 24.31
CA GLN A 466 -12.28 -4.29 25.25
C GLN A 466 -12.19 -3.53 26.57
N GLY A 467 -11.00 -3.43 27.17
CA GLY A 467 -10.82 -2.71 28.43
C GLY A 467 -11.22 -1.23 28.33
N TRP A 468 -11.00 -0.60 27.16
CA TRP A 468 -11.47 0.76 26.93
C TRP A 468 -13.00 0.85 26.80
N ILE A 469 -13.62 -0.05 26.03
CA ILE A 469 -15.08 -0.10 25.88
C ILE A 469 -15.75 -0.33 27.23
N GLU A 470 -15.27 -1.28 28.03
CA GLU A 470 -15.80 -1.59 29.36
C GLU A 470 -15.66 -0.41 30.34
N HIS A 471 -14.56 0.34 30.25
CA HIS A 471 -14.33 1.50 31.10
C HIS A 471 -15.19 2.72 30.72
N GLU A 472 -15.39 2.98 29.42
CA GLU A 472 -16.07 4.19 28.94
C GLU A 472 -17.57 4.01 28.73
N ARG A 473 -18.06 2.78 28.63
CA ARG A 473 -19.47 2.53 28.34
C ARG A 473 -20.33 2.81 29.57
N GLU A 474 -21.14 3.86 29.45
CA GLU A 474 -22.16 4.20 30.44
C GLU A 474 -23.52 3.63 30.00
N GLY A 475 -24.11 2.76 30.81
CA GLY A 475 -25.44 2.19 30.56
C GLY A 475 -25.56 1.46 29.22
N GLY A 476 -26.65 1.73 28.49
CA GLY A 476 -26.99 1.09 27.20
C GLY A 476 -26.30 1.68 25.97
N GLN A 477 -25.31 2.55 26.14
CA GLN A 477 -24.70 3.29 25.02
C GLN A 477 -24.20 2.34 23.91
N PRO A 478 -24.53 2.60 22.64
CA PRO A 478 -24.06 1.79 21.53
C PRO A 478 -22.57 2.02 21.28
N VAL A 479 -21.92 1.01 20.71
CA VAL A 479 -20.49 1.03 20.42
C VAL A 479 -20.28 0.65 18.96
N VAL A 480 -19.35 1.34 18.32
CA VAL A 480 -18.89 1.09 16.96
C VAL A 480 -17.37 0.97 16.96
N VAL A 481 -16.84 -0.05 16.29
CA VAL A 481 -15.42 -0.12 15.95
C VAL A 481 -15.28 0.01 14.44
N ASP A 482 -14.37 0.87 14.01
CA ASP A 482 -13.95 0.99 12.61
C ASP A 482 -12.79 0.04 12.35
N ILE A 483 -12.80 -0.66 11.21
CA ILE A 483 -11.72 -1.53 10.73
C ILE A 483 -11.15 -1.05 9.40
N THR A 484 -11.40 0.20 9.02
CA THR A 484 -11.03 0.74 7.70
C THR A 484 -9.53 0.85 7.53
N THR A 485 -8.82 1.25 8.58
CA THR A 485 -7.35 1.41 8.55
C THR A 485 -6.64 0.36 9.40
N GLY A 486 -5.31 0.43 9.47
CA GLY A 486 -4.50 -0.57 10.16
C GLY A 486 -4.30 -1.87 9.38
N THR A 487 -3.65 -2.84 10.01
CA THR A 487 -3.41 -4.18 9.45
C THR A 487 -4.68 -5.05 9.56
N LYS A 488 -4.71 -6.19 8.86
CA LYS A 488 -5.82 -7.16 8.99
C LYS A 488 -5.87 -7.84 10.36
N ALA A 489 -4.71 -8.08 10.99
CA ALA A 489 -4.66 -8.60 12.36
C ALA A 489 -5.26 -7.61 13.36
N MET A 490 -4.96 -6.31 13.23
CA MET A 490 -5.57 -5.25 14.03
C MET A 490 -7.08 -5.17 13.78
N SER A 491 -7.50 -5.27 12.52
CA SER A 491 -8.92 -5.29 12.13
C SER A 491 -9.68 -6.46 12.78
N LEU A 492 -9.07 -7.65 12.82
CA LEU A 492 -9.64 -8.81 13.51
C LEU A 492 -9.73 -8.58 15.02
N GLY A 493 -8.71 -8.01 15.64
CA GLY A 493 -8.72 -7.68 17.08
C GLY A 493 -9.83 -6.70 17.45
N LEU A 494 -10.00 -5.64 16.65
CA LEU A 494 -11.10 -4.68 16.77
C LEU A 494 -12.46 -5.36 16.63
N ALA A 495 -12.65 -6.17 15.59
CA ALA A 495 -13.92 -6.85 15.36
C ALA A 495 -14.27 -7.90 16.43
N ARG A 496 -13.25 -8.56 17.01
CA ARG A 496 -13.45 -9.43 18.19
C ARG A 496 -13.87 -8.62 19.41
N ALA A 497 -13.22 -7.50 19.69
CA ALA A 497 -13.62 -6.60 20.77
C ALA A 497 -15.07 -6.15 20.59
N ALA A 498 -15.47 -5.83 19.35
CA ALA A 498 -16.83 -5.47 19.05
C ALA A 498 -17.83 -6.59 19.34
N ARG A 499 -17.56 -7.80 18.86
CA ARG A 499 -18.44 -8.96 19.09
C ARG A 499 -18.60 -9.28 20.58
N HIS A 500 -17.53 -9.16 21.37
CA HIS A 500 -17.58 -9.37 22.82
C HIS A 500 -18.34 -8.26 23.55
N GLY A 501 -18.25 -7.01 23.08
CA GLY A 501 -18.94 -5.87 23.69
C GLY A 501 -20.37 -5.64 23.19
N GLY A 502 -20.88 -6.47 22.26
CA GLY A 502 -22.18 -6.22 21.61
C GLY A 502 -22.17 -4.97 20.73
N ALA A 503 -21.03 -4.66 20.13
CA ALA A 503 -20.80 -3.50 19.28
C ALA A 503 -20.87 -3.86 17.79
N CYS A 504 -20.98 -2.83 16.94
CA CYS A 504 -20.88 -2.99 15.49
C CYS A 504 -19.43 -2.86 15.01
N ALA A 505 -18.97 -3.78 14.17
CA ALA A 505 -17.72 -3.60 13.41
C ALA A 505 -18.03 -3.06 12.01
N THR A 506 -17.32 -2.01 11.62
CA THR A 506 -17.62 -1.23 10.41
C THR A 506 -16.40 -1.03 9.53
N TYR A 507 -16.61 -1.04 8.22
CA TYR A 507 -15.60 -0.71 7.21
C TYR A 507 -16.17 0.37 6.30
N GLN A 508 -15.42 1.44 6.07
CA GLN A 508 -15.82 2.51 5.20
C GLN A 508 -15.54 2.16 3.74
N LEU A 509 -16.49 2.49 2.88
CA LEU A 509 -16.35 2.53 1.44
C LEU A 509 -16.30 3.99 1.03
N PRO A 510 -15.11 4.66 1.09
CA PRO A 510 -15.04 6.05 0.71
C PRO A 510 -15.57 6.25 -0.70
N ARG A 511 -15.27 5.34 -1.65
CA ARG A 511 -15.78 5.39 -3.03
C ARG A 511 -17.29 5.61 -3.09
N ASP A 512 -18.05 4.87 -2.30
CA ASP A 512 -19.49 4.88 -2.40
C ASP A 512 -20.16 5.75 -1.33
N ARG A 513 -19.37 6.43 -0.47
CA ARG A 513 -19.85 7.09 0.75
C ARG A 513 -20.76 6.20 1.58
N ALA A 514 -20.35 4.94 1.72
CA ALA A 514 -21.08 3.96 2.49
C ALA A 514 -20.23 3.40 3.63
N VAL A 515 -20.90 2.80 4.60
CA VAL A 515 -20.30 1.98 5.62
C VAL A 515 -20.85 0.57 5.49
N VAL A 516 -19.97 -0.42 5.51
CA VAL A 516 -20.33 -1.82 5.66
C VAL A 516 -20.23 -2.18 7.13
N CYS A 517 -21.37 -2.46 7.75
CA CYS A 517 -21.40 -3.11 9.05
C CYS A 517 -21.34 -4.62 8.85
N LEU A 518 -20.44 -5.31 9.56
CA LEU A 518 -20.33 -6.77 9.49
C LEU A 518 -21.60 -7.50 9.98
N THR A 519 -22.44 -6.82 10.76
CA THR A 519 -23.68 -7.38 11.30
C THR A 519 -24.91 -6.97 10.48
N HIS A 520 -25.01 -5.69 10.10
CA HIS A 520 -26.21 -5.12 9.48
C HIS A 520 -26.10 -4.93 7.96
N GLY A 521 -24.95 -5.23 7.37
CA GLY A 521 -24.69 -5.02 5.95
C GLY A 521 -24.34 -3.57 5.61
N ARG A 522 -24.50 -3.23 4.33
CA ARG A 522 -24.14 -1.92 3.78
C ARG A 522 -25.17 -0.85 4.12
N ARG A 523 -24.69 0.35 4.47
CA ARG A 523 -25.49 1.54 4.75
C ARG A 523 -24.86 2.76 4.08
N GLU A 524 -25.68 3.51 3.35
CA GLU A 524 -25.27 4.78 2.75
C GLU A 524 -25.15 5.87 3.84
N LEU A 525 -24.09 6.68 3.76
CA LEU A 525 -23.89 7.81 4.66
C LEU A 525 -24.64 9.04 4.14
N GLN A 526 -25.18 9.81 5.09
CA GLN A 526 -25.82 11.10 4.80
C GLN A 526 -24.80 12.23 5.00
N GLY A 527 -24.68 13.10 4.00
CA GLY A 527 -23.72 14.20 4.02
C GLY A 527 -22.30 13.80 3.62
N ARG A 528 -21.40 14.78 3.62
CA ARG A 528 -20.00 14.62 3.18
C ARG A 528 -19.05 14.89 4.33
N ALA A 529 -18.02 14.06 4.46
CA ALA A 529 -17.03 14.26 5.51
C ALA A 529 -16.18 15.48 5.21
N ARG A 530 -16.19 16.47 6.11
CA ARG A 530 -15.22 17.56 6.08
C ARG A 530 -13.93 17.10 6.75
N ILE A 531 -12.89 17.00 5.95
CA ILE A 531 -11.60 16.45 6.35
C ILE A 531 -10.61 17.58 6.62
N ASP A 532 -9.80 17.44 7.67
CA ASP A 532 -8.61 18.25 7.84
C ASP A 532 -7.54 17.81 6.82
N TRP A 533 -7.62 18.39 5.63
CA TRP A 533 -6.71 18.11 4.52
C TRP A 533 -5.27 18.51 4.79
N SER A 534 -5.01 19.44 5.73
CA SER A 534 -3.64 19.79 6.13
C SER A 534 -2.93 18.60 6.80
N LEU A 535 -3.70 17.76 7.51
CA LEU A 535 -3.19 16.53 8.09
C LEU A 535 -3.05 15.42 7.03
N VAL A 536 -3.97 15.28 6.08
CA VAL A 536 -3.92 14.22 5.05
C VAL A 536 -2.85 14.51 4.00
N LEU A 537 -2.74 15.76 3.55
CA LEU A 537 -1.82 16.23 2.51
C LEU A 537 -0.51 16.76 3.10
N SER A 538 0.13 15.99 3.97
CA SER A 538 1.48 16.33 4.46
C SER A 538 2.43 16.58 3.29
N GLY A 539 3.15 17.71 3.31
CA GLY A 539 3.98 18.18 2.19
C GLY A 539 3.26 19.08 1.19
N TYR A 540 1.99 19.40 1.42
CA TYR A 540 1.24 20.39 0.66
C TYR A 540 0.82 21.55 1.55
N ALA A 541 0.65 22.73 0.95
CA ALA A 541 0.13 23.92 1.61
C ALA A 541 -1.07 24.47 0.82
N PRO A 542 -2.01 25.18 1.47
CA PRO A 542 -3.04 25.93 0.77
C PRO A 542 -2.41 26.91 -0.22
N LEU A 543 -2.95 26.97 -1.43
CA LEU A 543 -2.51 27.89 -2.46
C LEU A 543 -3.22 29.24 -2.29
N SER A 544 -2.48 30.30 -1.95
CA SER A 544 -3.02 31.65 -1.72
C SER A 544 -2.83 32.62 -2.89
N ALA A 545 -2.00 32.26 -3.86
CA ALA A 545 -1.68 33.03 -5.06
C ALA A 545 -1.57 32.07 -6.27
N PRO A 546 -1.62 32.54 -7.52
CA PRO A 546 -1.42 31.66 -8.68
C PRO A 546 -0.14 30.82 -8.56
N LEU A 547 -0.19 29.54 -8.95
CA LEU A 547 0.93 28.60 -8.86
C LEU A 547 2.18 29.13 -9.58
N GLY A 548 2.00 29.85 -10.69
CA GLY A 548 3.10 30.46 -11.44
C GLY A 548 3.87 31.56 -10.70
N GLU A 549 3.32 32.13 -9.64
CA GLU A 549 3.99 33.09 -8.75
C GLU A 549 4.73 32.38 -7.60
N VAL A 550 4.27 31.18 -7.22
CA VAL A 550 4.83 30.39 -6.14
C VAL A 550 5.98 29.49 -6.62
N VAL A 551 5.83 28.89 -7.81
CA VAL A 551 6.81 27.98 -8.40
C VAL A 551 7.91 28.78 -9.08
N THR A 552 9.13 28.67 -8.54
CA THR A 552 10.30 29.42 -8.98
C THR A 552 11.47 28.48 -9.29
N GLY A 553 12.51 29.03 -9.92
CA GLY A 553 13.75 28.30 -10.22
C GLY A 553 13.55 27.06 -11.11
N ALA A 554 14.45 26.07 -10.93
CA ALA A 554 14.50 24.89 -11.79
C ALA A 554 13.27 23.96 -11.68
N ALA A 555 12.47 24.07 -10.61
CA ALA A 555 11.24 23.30 -10.45
C ALA A 555 10.15 23.71 -11.45
N ARG A 556 10.15 24.98 -11.88
CA ARG A 556 9.23 25.49 -12.92
C ARG A 556 9.39 24.73 -14.24
N ASP A 557 10.60 24.31 -14.55
CA ASP A 557 10.92 23.57 -15.77
C ASP A 557 10.58 22.07 -15.68
N GLN A 558 10.16 21.59 -14.51
CA GLN A 558 9.84 20.19 -14.28
C GLN A 558 8.36 19.92 -14.48
N VAL A 559 7.49 20.90 -14.28
CA VAL A 559 6.03 20.75 -14.36
C VAL A 559 5.41 21.78 -15.29
N ASP A 560 4.36 21.40 -16.01
CA ASP A 560 3.61 22.33 -16.86
C ASP A 560 2.62 23.13 -16.01
N VAL A 561 3.10 24.23 -15.43
CA VAL A 561 2.34 25.11 -14.52
C VAL A 561 1.07 25.66 -15.19
N GLU A 562 1.14 25.98 -16.48
CA GLU A 562 0.00 26.51 -17.24
C GLU A 562 -1.13 25.47 -17.33
N LEU A 563 -0.80 24.21 -17.64
CA LEU A 563 -1.78 23.12 -17.64
C LEU A 563 -2.39 22.88 -16.26
N LEU A 564 -1.57 22.89 -15.20
CA LEU A 564 -2.05 22.71 -13.83
C LEU A 564 -3.05 23.81 -13.45
N GLU A 565 -2.75 25.07 -13.76
CA GLU A 565 -3.63 26.21 -13.51
C GLU A 565 -4.92 26.17 -14.33
N ARG A 566 -4.83 25.76 -15.60
CA ARG A 566 -6.00 25.60 -16.45
C ARG A 566 -6.96 24.55 -15.88
N ALA A 567 -6.45 23.34 -15.60
CA ALA A 567 -7.24 22.26 -15.04
C ALA A 567 -7.80 22.59 -13.65
N ARG A 568 -7.01 23.28 -12.82
CA ARG A 568 -7.50 23.80 -11.52
C ARG A 568 -8.70 24.72 -11.72
N THR A 569 -8.59 25.68 -12.65
CA THR A 569 -9.64 26.67 -12.91
C THR A 569 -10.92 26.00 -13.40
N GLU A 570 -10.81 25.08 -14.35
CA GLU A 570 -11.98 24.36 -14.89
C GLU A 570 -12.67 23.50 -13.82
N LEU A 571 -11.92 22.69 -13.07
CA LEU A 571 -12.49 21.85 -12.01
C LEU A 571 -13.12 22.68 -10.89
N SER A 572 -12.50 23.81 -10.52
CA SER A 572 -13.04 24.70 -9.49
C SER A 572 -14.32 25.40 -9.97
N ALA A 573 -14.40 25.75 -11.26
CA ALA A 573 -15.58 26.36 -11.85
C ALA A 573 -16.74 25.36 -12.02
N ALA A 574 -16.42 24.08 -12.28
CA ALA A 574 -17.40 23.01 -12.38
C ALA A 574 -17.99 22.59 -11.03
N ALA A 575 -17.26 22.81 -9.93
CA ALA A 575 -17.68 22.38 -8.61
C ALA A 575 -18.84 23.20 -8.06
N SER A 576 -19.93 22.54 -7.66
CA SER A 576 -21.03 23.20 -6.97
C SER A 576 -20.75 23.47 -5.48
N GLY A 577 -19.70 22.84 -4.91
CA GLY A 577 -19.33 22.92 -3.49
C GLY A 577 -18.01 23.64 -3.25
N SER A 578 -17.64 23.79 -1.97
CA SER A 578 -16.36 24.40 -1.60
C SER A 578 -15.18 23.57 -2.09
N THR A 579 -14.23 24.21 -2.76
CA THR A 579 -13.02 23.59 -3.28
C THR A 579 -11.80 24.14 -2.55
N GLY A 580 -11.04 23.25 -1.91
CA GLY A 580 -9.72 23.58 -1.37
C GLY A 580 -8.65 23.35 -2.44
N VAL A 581 -7.70 24.27 -2.57
CA VAL A 581 -6.57 24.14 -3.51
C VAL A 581 -5.28 24.06 -2.72
N TRP A 582 -4.52 23.00 -2.98
CA TRP A 582 -3.26 22.71 -2.29
C TRP A 582 -2.15 22.55 -3.31
N TRP A 583 -0.96 23.05 -3.02
CA TRP A 583 0.21 22.93 -3.89
C TRP A 583 1.35 22.21 -3.18
N ASP A 584 2.16 21.49 -3.94
CA ASP A 584 3.33 20.78 -3.43
C ASP A 584 4.44 21.77 -3.05
N VAL A 585 4.73 21.89 -1.75
CA VAL A 585 5.65 22.91 -1.23
C VAL A 585 7.07 22.78 -1.75
N SER A 586 7.46 21.59 -2.20
CA SER A 586 8.78 21.36 -2.77
C SER A 586 8.98 22.00 -4.14
N LEU A 587 7.91 22.47 -4.80
CA LEU A 587 8.05 23.22 -6.04
C LEU A 587 8.69 24.59 -5.84
N ALA A 588 8.79 25.05 -4.58
CA ALA A 588 9.58 26.21 -4.19
C ALA A 588 10.97 25.83 -3.64
N ASP A 589 11.28 24.54 -3.53
CA ASP A 589 12.53 24.03 -2.99
C ASP A 589 13.54 23.77 -4.12
N PRO A 590 14.66 24.52 -4.18
CA PRO A 590 15.70 24.33 -5.19
C PRO A 590 16.32 22.93 -5.17
N GLU A 591 16.31 22.23 -4.03
CA GLU A 591 16.85 20.87 -3.91
C GLU A 591 15.82 19.79 -4.29
N GLY A 592 14.52 20.11 -4.15
CA GLY A 592 13.41 19.20 -4.43
C GLY A 592 13.04 19.03 -5.91
N PHE A 593 13.59 19.87 -6.80
CA PHE A 593 13.13 19.98 -8.19
C PHE A 593 13.22 18.66 -8.99
N LEU A 594 14.21 17.79 -8.73
CA LEU A 594 14.38 16.52 -9.45
C LEU A 594 13.22 15.54 -9.29
N THR A 595 12.43 15.69 -8.23
CA THR A 595 11.27 14.82 -7.94
C THR A 595 9.93 15.54 -8.15
N ALA A 596 9.95 16.78 -8.64
CA ALA A 596 8.74 17.59 -8.86
C ALA A 596 7.74 16.90 -9.82
N GLN A 597 8.25 16.19 -10.83
CA GLN A 597 7.44 15.43 -11.80
C GLN A 597 6.74 14.21 -11.19
N GLU A 598 7.28 13.67 -10.10
CA GLU A 598 6.82 12.42 -9.49
C GLU A 598 5.67 12.64 -8.50
N ARG A 599 5.06 13.83 -8.50
CA ARG A 599 4.02 14.25 -7.54
C ARG A 599 2.93 15.06 -8.22
N PRO A 600 1.69 15.01 -7.70
CA PRO A 600 0.69 16.00 -8.07
C PRO A 600 1.22 17.38 -7.68
N GLY A 601 1.38 18.27 -8.65
CA GLY A 601 1.80 19.65 -8.40
C GLY A 601 0.71 20.46 -7.69
N LEU A 602 -0.55 20.11 -7.97
CA LEU A 602 -1.73 20.58 -7.25
C LEU A 602 -2.57 19.41 -6.76
N VAL A 603 -3.29 19.62 -5.67
CA VAL A 603 -4.36 18.75 -5.20
C VAL A 603 -5.59 19.63 -4.93
N LEU A 604 -6.70 19.32 -5.58
CA LEU A 604 -8.00 19.93 -5.32
C LEU A 604 -8.78 19.02 -4.39
N THR A 605 -9.32 19.58 -3.31
CA THR A 605 -10.07 18.83 -2.30
C THR A 605 -11.53 19.25 -2.28
N PHE A 606 -12.42 18.26 -2.36
CA PHE A 606 -13.87 18.42 -2.38
C PHE A 606 -14.46 17.60 -1.22
N ASP A 607 -14.63 18.23 -0.06
CA ASP A 607 -15.04 17.59 1.19
C ASP A 607 -14.14 16.41 1.61
N ASP A 608 -14.49 15.19 1.18
CA ASP A 608 -13.84 13.92 1.48
C ASP A 608 -13.08 13.32 0.28
N ARG A 609 -13.05 14.04 -0.85
CA ARG A 609 -12.35 13.66 -2.08
C ARG A 609 -11.13 14.53 -2.36
N ALA A 610 -10.15 13.93 -3.02
CA ALA A 610 -9.00 14.65 -3.57
C ALA A 610 -8.76 14.30 -5.03
N VAL A 611 -8.60 15.33 -5.87
CA VAL A 611 -8.13 15.22 -7.26
C VAL A 611 -6.72 15.78 -7.33
N GLY A 612 -5.73 14.92 -7.50
CA GLY A 612 -4.35 15.34 -7.75
C GLY A 612 -4.16 15.68 -9.22
N LEU A 613 -3.62 16.85 -9.52
CA LEU A 613 -3.25 17.26 -10.88
C LEU A 613 -1.75 17.06 -11.06
N ALA A 614 -1.38 16.21 -12.00
CA ALA A 614 0.01 15.94 -12.36
C ALA A 614 0.23 16.34 -13.82
N ALA A 615 1.12 17.29 -14.08
CA ALA A 615 1.47 17.70 -15.44
C ALA A 615 3.00 17.66 -15.62
N PRO A 616 3.63 16.47 -15.68
CA PRO A 616 5.08 16.40 -15.89
C PRO A 616 5.46 17.05 -17.23
N ALA A 617 6.42 17.96 -17.20
CA ALA A 617 6.80 18.75 -18.36
C ALA A 617 7.32 17.89 -19.54
N ARG A 618 7.23 18.44 -20.75
CA ARG A 618 7.76 17.81 -21.97
C ARG A 618 9.28 17.78 -21.97
N GLN A 619 9.90 18.78 -21.36
CA GLN A 619 11.33 18.89 -21.17
C GLN A 619 11.65 18.96 -19.69
N ARG A 620 12.86 18.58 -19.30
CA ARG A 620 13.32 18.69 -17.91
C ARG A 620 14.80 18.96 -17.79
N ARG A 621 15.20 19.54 -16.66
CA ARG A 621 16.61 19.66 -16.26
C ARG A 621 17.05 18.48 -15.40
N ARG A 622 18.35 18.18 -15.43
CA ARG A 622 19.00 17.19 -14.53
C ARG A 622 19.85 17.82 -13.42
N THR A 623 20.18 19.10 -13.58
CA THR A 623 20.86 19.94 -12.60
C THR A 623 20.20 21.32 -12.67
N PRO A 624 20.24 22.15 -11.60
CA PRO A 624 19.58 23.45 -11.61
C PRO A 624 19.95 24.32 -12.82
N ASP A 625 21.24 24.35 -13.17
CA ASP A 625 21.77 25.14 -14.30
C ASP A 625 21.94 24.34 -15.61
N GLY A 626 21.52 23.08 -15.63
CA GLY A 626 21.70 22.18 -16.77
C GLY A 626 20.70 22.44 -17.91
N PRO A 627 20.98 21.98 -19.15
CA PRO A 627 20.08 22.16 -20.28
C PRO A 627 18.77 21.40 -20.11
N LEU A 628 17.71 21.93 -20.74
CA LEU A 628 16.44 21.23 -20.92
C LEU A 628 16.60 20.06 -21.88
N ARG A 629 15.98 18.93 -21.53
CA ARG A 629 16.01 17.70 -22.34
C ARG A 629 14.62 17.12 -22.47
N ASP A 630 14.28 16.64 -23.67
CA ASP A 630 13.00 16.00 -23.93
C ASP A 630 12.79 14.75 -23.05
N VAL A 631 11.57 14.64 -22.54
CA VAL A 631 11.11 13.52 -21.71
C VAL A 631 10.40 12.52 -22.60
N SER A 632 10.98 11.32 -22.72
CA SER A 632 10.38 10.23 -23.48
C SER A 632 8.98 9.86 -22.96
N PRO A 633 8.07 9.33 -23.81
CA PRO A 633 6.75 8.87 -23.38
C PRO A 633 6.80 7.92 -22.17
N GLY A 634 7.75 6.99 -22.18
CA GLY A 634 7.98 6.09 -21.05
C GLY A 634 8.39 6.83 -19.78
N SER A 635 9.33 7.79 -19.84
CA SER A 635 9.75 8.54 -18.64
C SER A 635 8.60 9.41 -18.09
N TRP A 636 7.77 9.97 -18.97
CA TRP A 636 6.59 10.73 -18.56
C TRP A 636 5.56 9.85 -17.83
N ALA A 637 5.27 8.67 -18.38
CA ALA A 637 4.37 7.70 -17.77
C ALA A 637 4.84 7.27 -16.35
N GLN A 638 6.16 7.12 -16.18
CA GLN A 638 6.76 6.79 -14.88
C GLN A 638 6.51 7.88 -13.84
N SER A 639 6.66 9.15 -14.23
CA SER A 639 6.37 10.31 -13.38
C SER A 639 4.89 10.38 -12.98
N VAL A 640 3.97 10.18 -13.92
CA VAL A 640 2.51 10.11 -13.65
C VAL A 640 2.18 9.01 -12.64
N PHE A 641 2.78 7.83 -12.79
CA PHE A 641 2.54 6.73 -11.88
C PHE A 641 3.07 7.03 -10.47
N ALA A 642 4.27 7.60 -10.37
CA ALA A 642 4.83 8.03 -9.09
C ALA A 642 3.91 9.05 -8.40
N ALA A 643 3.37 10.02 -9.16
CA ALA A 643 2.40 10.99 -8.67
C ALA A 643 1.10 10.35 -8.18
N THR A 644 0.61 9.34 -8.90
CA THR A 644 -0.57 8.55 -8.51
C THR A 644 -0.33 7.82 -7.20
N THR A 645 0.81 7.14 -7.07
CA THR A 645 1.19 6.43 -5.84
C THR A 645 1.33 7.41 -4.67
N HIS A 646 1.87 8.60 -4.92
CA HIS A 646 2.03 9.65 -3.93
C HIS A 646 0.70 10.10 -3.32
N LEU A 647 -0.33 10.31 -4.16
CA LEU A 647 -1.67 10.67 -3.69
C LEU A 647 -2.35 9.49 -3.00
N ASN A 648 -2.25 8.29 -3.59
CA ASN A 648 -2.85 7.05 -3.06
C ASN A 648 -2.43 6.78 -1.62
N VAL A 649 -1.14 6.89 -1.30
CA VAL A 649 -0.64 6.65 0.07
C VAL A 649 -1.32 7.55 1.11
N ARG A 650 -1.78 8.74 0.72
CA ARG A 650 -2.47 9.71 1.59
C ARG A 650 -3.98 9.49 1.60
N CYS A 651 -4.58 9.41 0.42
CA CYS A 651 -6.02 9.49 0.22
C CYS A 651 -6.71 8.13 0.01
N ASP A 652 -5.93 7.05 -0.15
CA ASP A 652 -6.42 5.72 -0.51
C ASP A 652 -7.41 5.81 -1.69
N VAL A 653 -8.50 5.06 -1.66
CA VAL A 653 -9.56 5.04 -2.68
C VAL A 653 -10.34 6.36 -2.85
N ALA A 654 -10.13 7.36 -1.99
CA ALA A 654 -10.77 8.68 -2.09
C ALA A 654 -9.94 9.70 -2.88
N GLY A 655 -8.71 9.33 -3.26
CA GLY A 655 -7.87 10.10 -4.18
C GLY A 655 -8.00 9.59 -5.60
N THR A 656 -7.98 10.51 -6.57
CA THR A 656 -7.79 10.20 -7.98
C THR A 656 -6.78 11.18 -8.57
N VAL A 657 -6.01 10.74 -9.57
CA VAL A 657 -5.02 11.60 -10.25
C VAL A 657 -5.44 11.84 -11.68
N VAL A 658 -5.36 13.10 -12.10
CA VAL A 658 -5.48 13.53 -13.48
C VAL A 658 -4.10 13.89 -13.99
N ALA A 659 -3.62 13.13 -14.96
CA ALA A 659 -2.36 13.32 -15.63
C ALA A 659 -2.57 14.15 -16.90
N LEU A 660 -2.06 15.37 -16.92
CA LEU A 660 -2.30 16.37 -17.95
C LEU A 660 -1.13 16.40 -18.94
N THR A 661 -1.44 16.44 -20.24
CA THR A 661 -0.46 16.70 -21.30
C THR A 661 -1.01 17.69 -22.31
N ARG A 662 -0.13 18.40 -23.02
CA ARG A 662 -0.52 19.18 -24.21
C ARG A 662 -0.81 18.23 -25.40
N PRO A 663 -1.70 18.61 -26.34
CA PRO A 663 -2.01 17.83 -27.53
C PRO A 663 -0.80 17.47 -28.39
N GLY A 664 -0.88 16.34 -29.09
CA GLY A 664 0.17 15.88 -30.03
C GLY A 664 1.38 15.22 -29.36
N ARG A 665 1.30 14.90 -28.06
CA ARG A 665 2.30 14.05 -27.39
C ARG A 665 1.84 12.60 -27.50
N ASP A 666 2.74 11.69 -27.88
CA ASP A 666 2.45 10.26 -27.74
C ASP A 666 2.31 9.92 -26.24
N VAL A 667 1.06 9.77 -25.79
CA VAL A 667 0.70 9.30 -24.46
C VAL A 667 0.14 7.88 -24.45
N SER A 668 0.16 7.18 -25.59
CA SER A 668 -0.30 5.77 -25.65
C SER A 668 0.48 4.93 -24.64
N ARG A 669 1.78 5.21 -24.52
CA ARG A 669 2.67 4.54 -23.58
C ARG A 669 2.29 4.76 -22.11
N ALA A 670 1.67 5.89 -21.79
CA ALA A 670 1.22 6.17 -20.44
C ALA A 670 -0.02 5.38 -20.08
N GLY A 671 -1.00 5.29 -20.98
CA GLY A 671 -2.16 4.41 -20.81
C GLY A 671 -1.75 2.94 -20.64
N GLU A 672 -0.88 2.44 -21.52
CA GLU A 672 -0.32 1.08 -21.42
C GLU A 672 0.38 0.83 -20.06
N LEU A 673 1.19 1.78 -19.59
CA LEU A 673 1.90 1.62 -18.33
C LEU A 673 0.96 1.70 -17.12
N VAL A 674 -0.03 2.59 -17.17
CA VAL A 674 -1.08 2.72 -16.15
C VAL A 674 -1.88 1.43 -16.05
N ASP A 675 -2.32 0.87 -17.16
CA ASP A 675 -3.07 -0.38 -17.19
C ASP A 675 -2.21 -1.56 -16.71
N TRP A 676 -0.94 -1.62 -17.13
CA TRP A 676 -0.01 -2.64 -16.67
C TRP A 676 0.07 -2.66 -15.15
N ILE A 677 0.22 -1.48 -14.53
CA ILE A 677 0.44 -1.36 -13.09
C ILE A 677 -0.85 -1.49 -12.29
N SER A 678 -1.93 -0.84 -12.73
CA SER A 678 -3.21 -0.80 -12.02
C SER A 678 -3.97 -2.13 -12.08
N GLN A 679 -3.68 -2.99 -13.08
CA GLN A 679 -4.35 -4.27 -13.31
C GLN A 679 -5.90 -4.14 -13.25
N PRO A 680 -6.51 -3.31 -14.11
CA PRO A 680 -7.95 -3.11 -14.08
C PRO A 680 -8.69 -4.42 -14.35
N ALA A 681 -9.89 -4.55 -13.80
CA ALA A 681 -10.72 -5.74 -14.02
C ALA A 681 -11.02 -5.95 -15.53
N PRO A 682 -11.12 -7.20 -16.02
CA PRO A 682 -11.42 -7.48 -17.42
C PRO A 682 -12.77 -6.88 -17.87
N GLY A 683 -12.84 -6.38 -19.11
CA GLY A 683 -14.09 -5.84 -19.69
C GLY A 683 -14.33 -4.35 -19.42
N ARG A 684 -13.33 -3.66 -18.88
CA ARG A 684 -13.43 -2.24 -18.56
C ARG A 684 -13.15 -1.38 -19.80
N GLY A 685 -14.15 -0.63 -20.26
CA GLY A 685 -13.97 0.40 -21.29
C GLY A 685 -13.14 1.58 -20.77
N ALA A 686 -12.58 2.38 -21.69
CA ALA A 686 -11.92 3.64 -21.36
C ALA A 686 -12.86 4.52 -20.51
N ALA A 687 -12.40 4.96 -19.35
CA ALA A 687 -13.19 5.83 -18.50
C ALA A 687 -13.37 7.18 -19.20
N THR A 688 -14.62 7.59 -19.43
CA THR A 688 -14.96 8.87 -20.07
C THR A 688 -15.06 10.04 -19.09
N GLY A 689 -14.66 9.87 -17.82
CA GLY A 689 -14.77 10.92 -16.81
C GLY A 689 -14.11 10.58 -15.48
N LEU A 690 -14.07 11.55 -14.56
CA LEU A 690 -13.47 11.39 -13.23
C LEU A 690 -14.21 10.35 -12.38
N ARG A 691 -13.43 9.46 -11.75
CA ARG A 691 -13.95 8.40 -10.87
C ARG A 691 -13.01 8.19 -9.69
N PHE A 692 -13.59 7.71 -8.58
CA PHE A 692 -12.89 7.30 -7.36
C PHE A 692 -13.01 5.78 -7.17
N GLY A 693 -12.28 5.23 -6.20
CA GLY A 693 -12.35 3.80 -5.89
C GLY A 693 -11.19 2.97 -6.42
N GLU A 694 -10.30 3.57 -7.21
CA GLU A 694 -9.24 2.84 -7.92
C GLU A 694 -7.93 3.62 -7.90
N PRO A 695 -7.24 3.58 -6.76
CA PRO A 695 -6.28 4.62 -6.43
C PRO A 695 -4.94 4.47 -7.18
N LEU A 696 -4.82 3.52 -8.11
CA LEU A 696 -3.63 3.33 -8.96
C LEU A 696 -3.91 3.54 -10.46
N CYS A 697 -5.12 3.98 -10.83
CA CYS A 697 -5.51 4.21 -12.22
C CYS A 697 -5.74 5.72 -12.47
N PRO A 698 -4.69 6.50 -12.80
CA PRO A 698 -4.88 7.91 -13.13
C PRO A 698 -5.64 8.07 -14.46
N LEU A 699 -6.37 9.18 -14.57
CA LEU A 699 -6.97 9.61 -15.81
C LEU A 699 -5.95 10.42 -16.62
N VAL A 700 -5.61 9.98 -17.83
CA VAL A 700 -4.71 10.72 -18.73
C VAL A 700 -5.55 11.61 -19.65
N LEU A 701 -5.31 12.92 -19.61
CA LEU A 701 -6.03 13.92 -20.40
C LEU A 701 -5.07 14.76 -21.25
N GLU A 702 -5.45 14.93 -22.52
CA GLU A 702 -4.90 15.99 -23.35
C GLU A 702 -5.68 17.28 -23.12
N VAL A 703 -4.97 18.36 -22.83
CA VAL A 703 -5.55 19.68 -22.54
C VAL A 703 -4.78 20.73 -23.33
N ASP A 704 -5.47 21.48 -24.16
CA ASP A 704 -4.93 22.68 -24.80
C ASP A 704 -5.12 23.91 -23.87
N PRO A 705 -4.04 24.53 -23.36
CA PRO A 705 -4.17 25.72 -22.53
C PRO A 705 -4.70 26.94 -23.29
N ALA A 706 -4.59 26.97 -24.64
CA ALA A 706 -5.10 28.06 -25.49
C ALA A 706 -6.59 27.92 -25.86
N GLY A 707 -7.20 26.74 -25.67
CA GLY A 707 -8.65 26.53 -25.77
C GLY A 707 -9.13 25.36 -26.65
N VAL A 708 -10.27 24.78 -26.19
CA VAL A 708 -11.23 23.83 -26.82
C VAL A 708 -10.84 22.36 -26.98
N THR A 709 -9.98 21.79 -26.13
CA THR A 709 -9.93 20.32 -26.01
C THR A 709 -9.72 19.86 -24.57
N ASP A 710 -10.82 19.57 -23.87
CA ASP A 710 -10.94 18.39 -23.01
C ASP A 710 -11.97 17.47 -23.69
N PRO A 711 -11.53 16.52 -24.53
CA PRO A 711 -12.43 15.69 -25.33
C PRO A 711 -13.32 14.77 -24.47
N THR A 712 -13.00 14.61 -23.18
CA THR A 712 -13.75 13.75 -22.27
C THR A 712 -14.79 14.51 -21.43
N GLY A 713 -14.64 15.83 -21.29
CA GLY A 713 -15.42 16.63 -20.35
C GLY A 713 -15.12 16.30 -18.88
N ALA A 714 -14.02 15.60 -18.59
CA ALA A 714 -13.62 15.21 -17.25
C ALA A 714 -13.33 16.41 -16.35
N LEU A 715 -12.75 17.49 -16.89
CA LEU A 715 -12.47 18.73 -16.14
C LEU A 715 -13.73 19.55 -15.87
N ALA A 716 -14.79 19.34 -16.65
CA ALA A 716 -16.12 19.90 -16.41
C ALA A 716 -16.97 19.06 -15.45
N THR A 717 -16.41 17.97 -14.89
CA THR A 717 -17.14 17.12 -13.95
C THR A 717 -17.26 17.80 -12.59
N ASP A 718 -18.48 17.97 -12.11
CA ASP A 718 -18.75 18.41 -10.74
C ASP A 718 -18.38 17.31 -9.73
N VAL A 719 -17.13 17.32 -9.29
CA VAL A 719 -16.58 16.37 -8.29
C VAL A 719 -17.32 16.50 -6.96
N SER A 720 -17.91 17.67 -6.67
CA SER A 720 -18.78 17.88 -5.52
C SER A 720 -20.15 17.18 -5.67
N ARG A 721 -20.38 16.37 -6.71
CA ARG A 721 -21.54 15.48 -6.85
C ARG A 721 -21.18 13.99 -6.94
N LEU A 722 -19.94 13.66 -7.31
CA LEU A 722 -19.35 12.33 -7.13
C LEU A 722 -19.13 12.04 -5.64
#